data_AF-A0A5J9TL85-F1
#
_entry.id   AF-A0A5J9TL85-F1
#
_cell.length_a   1.000
_cell.length_b   1.000
_cell.length_c   1.000
_cell.angle_alpha   90.00
_cell.angle_beta   90.00
_cell.angle_gamma   90.00
#
_symmetry.space_group_name_H-M   'P 1'
#
loop_
_entity.id
_entity.type
_entity.pdbx_description
1 polymer ?
#
loop_
_entity_poly.entity_id
_entity_poly.type
_entity_poly.pdbx_seq_one_letter_code
_entity_poly.pdbx_strand_id
1 'polypeptide(L)'
;MSAHRSNSPATLVVSGKFPEDQELLASAASSLSFGEEEGGGEITVVLSSDAPVAGKNGGFDAGAYMEELRARRFGRWMLWSPRLASTQDLVVQNSSKLPVGVVCVADVQFKGRGRSKNIWESPPGCLMFSFTSQMQDARKLPLTQYVVCLSMTEAIKELCRAKGLPELDVRIKWPNDLYLKGLKVGGILCMSSYESKVYNICTGIGLNVDNEEPTTCLNAAIKEVMTNSPILKREDIMASFFNKFELLFEMFSNQGVGCIGELELGGIAPSSLPARTWHHMPMRLPIAPLRAAPWHRAAAPCRATITRLRLTSPRRLRHLTRGPAYDAFRAAIPRGLTPTGYLYAIGQDGQSYVLHPDGNSFDFFKGLLARTSAMAQDDPVVSAQWLHQHLGLHDVKVLDASWYMPEENRDPWQEYQMAHIRGALFFDIDGIVDRTTDLPHMLPSKEAFAAAVSALDIRNQDKVIIYDGKGFFSAPRVWWMFRVFGHSKVWVLDGGLPQWRASGFDLGSNINNDAILKSKAANNAVETVYNGGMATTITFQAEFQPQLFWTLEKVRRLLLSEKWFRMYLLDYSNDIELLGSCKRFDGVAPEPRKGVRSGHIPGSICVPFPEGLHRVGKHDIPVYDGSWTEWEAQPDSDYPKVTATAS
;
A
#
# COMPACT_ATOMS: atom_id res chain seq x y z
N MET A 1 -31.23 -18.15 14.93
CA MET A 1 -31.64 -19.26 14.04
C MET A 1 -30.48 -19.57 13.12
N SER A 2 -30.11 -20.84 13.01
CA SER A 2 -28.99 -21.34 12.20
C SER A 2 -29.20 -21.00 10.72
N ALA A 3 -28.34 -20.18 10.13
CA ALA A 3 -28.37 -19.89 8.70
C ALA A 3 -27.79 -21.08 7.92
N HIS A 4 -28.68 -21.95 7.46
CA HIS A 4 -28.36 -22.94 6.44
C HIS A 4 -27.71 -22.25 5.23
N ARG A 5 -26.58 -22.79 4.77
CA ARG A 5 -26.01 -22.52 3.44
C ARG A 5 -27.03 -22.97 2.39
N SER A 6 -27.83 -22.05 1.86
CA SER A 6 -28.62 -22.33 0.65
C SER A 6 -27.71 -22.14 -0.57
N ASN A 7 -27.47 -23.22 -1.32
CA ASN A 7 -26.76 -23.24 -2.62
C ASN A 7 -27.59 -22.58 -3.75
N SER A 8 -28.36 -21.53 -3.46
CA SER A 8 -29.17 -20.86 -4.47
C SER A 8 -28.26 -20.05 -5.41
N PRO A 9 -28.44 -20.14 -6.74
CA PRO A 9 -27.66 -19.36 -7.70
C PRO A 9 -27.83 -17.86 -7.44
N ALA A 10 -26.74 -17.10 -7.58
CA ALA A 10 -26.80 -15.66 -7.41
C ALA A 10 -27.43 -15.02 -8.64
N THR A 11 -28.50 -14.26 -8.45
CA THR A 11 -29.12 -13.49 -9.53
C THR A 11 -28.44 -12.14 -9.66
N LEU A 12 -27.91 -11.83 -10.83
CA LEU A 12 -27.39 -10.52 -11.18
C LEU A 12 -28.35 -9.84 -12.15
N VAL A 13 -28.92 -8.72 -11.73
CA VAL A 13 -29.74 -7.87 -12.59
C VAL A 13 -28.86 -6.79 -13.19
N VAL A 14 -28.87 -6.73 -14.52
CA VAL A 14 -28.07 -5.80 -15.32
C VAL A 14 -28.93 -4.59 -15.65
N SER A 15 -28.44 -3.40 -15.32
CA SER A 15 -29.04 -2.12 -15.70
C SER A 15 -27.99 -1.19 -16.29
N GLY A 16 -28.39 -0.39 -17.27
CA GLY A 16 -27.56 0.65 -17.88
C GLY A 16 -28.27 2.00 -17.88
N LYS A 17 -27.51 3.10 -17.86
CA LYS A 17 -28.07 4.45 -18.01
C LYS A 17 -28.66 4.68 -19.40
N PHE A 18 -28.04 4.07 -20.42
CA PHE A 18 -28.53 4.02 -21.78
C PHE A 18 -28.73 2.56 -22.22
N PRO A 19 -29.58 2.28 -23.23
CA PRO A 19 -29.80 0.92 -23.73
C PRO A 19 -28.50 0.20 -24.13
N GLU A 20 -27.56 0.91 -24.77
CA GLU A 20 -26.28 0.35 -25.21
C GLU A 20 -25.38 -0.04 -24.03
N ASP A 21 -25.47 0.70 -22.91
CA ASP A 21 -24.76 0.35 -21.68
C ASP A 21 -25.26 -0.97 -21.11
N GLN A 22 -26.58 -1.19 -21.16
CA GLN A 22 -27.21 -2.41 -20.66
C GLN A 22 -26.80 -3.62 -21.52
N GLU A 23 -26.80 -3.48 -22.84
CA GLU A 23 -26.37 -4.55 -23.76
C GLU A 23 -24.90 -4.92 -23.56
N LEU A 24 -24.01 -3.91 -23.49
CA LEU A 24 -22.58 -4.12 -23.25
C LEU A 24 -22.35 -4.84 -21.92
N LEU A 25 -23.01 -4.39 -20.85
CA LEU A 25 -22.85 -5.00 -19.53
C LEU A 25 -23.48 -6.40 -19.48
N ALA A 26 -24.60 -6.65 -20.15
CA ALA A 26 -25.22 -7.96 -20.22
C ALA A 26 -24.29 -8.99 -20.90
N SER A 27 -23.65 -8.58 -22.01
CA SER A 27 -22.66 -9.41 -22.71
C SER A 27 -21.43 -9.70 -21.84
N ALA A 28 -20.97 -8.74 -21.06
CA ALA A 28 -19.89 -8.97 -20.10
C ALA A 28 -20.35 -9.91 -18.95
N ALA A 29 -21.55 -9.66 -18.44
CA ALA A 29 -22.12 -10.33 -17.27
C ALA A 29 -22.31 -11.84 -17.48
N SER A 30 -22.65 -12.28 -18.70
CA SER A 30 -22.82 -13.70 -19.01
C SER A 30 -21.54 -14.54 -18.90
N SER A 31 -20.38 -13.89 -18.82
CA SER A 31 -19.07 -14.55 -18.68
C SER A 31 -18.48 -14.45 -17.28
N LEU A 32 -19.22 -13.89 -16.32
CA LEU A 32 -18.75 -13.71 -14.94
C LEU A 32 -18.63 -15.06 -14.24
N SER A 33 -17.70 -15.12 -13.30
CA SER A 33 -17.45 -16.29 -12.46
C SER A 33 -17.25 -15.86 -11.01
N PHE A 34 -17.70 -16.71 -10.08
CA PHE A 34 -17.32 -16.61 -8.67
C PHE A 34 -16.03 -17.40 -8.40
N GLY A 35 -15.19 -16.91 -7.48
CA GLY A 35 -14.00 -17.61 -7.03
C GLY A 35 -14.32 -18.90 -6.28
N GLU A 36 -13.38 -19.87 -6.31
CA GLU A 36 -13.53 -21.22 -5.76
C GLU A 36 -13.99 -21.26 -4.27
N GLU A 37 -13.66 -20.23 -3.48
CA GLU A 37 -14.03 -20.11 -2.07
C GLU A 37 -15.50 -19.70 -1.83
N GLU A 38 -16.23 -19.24 -2.86
CA GLU A 38 -17.63 -18.78 -2.72
C GLU A 38 -18.66 -19.89 -2.83
N GLY A 39 -18.22 -21.13 -3.08
CA GLY A 39 -19.09 -22.26 -3.39
C GLY A 39 -19.64 -22.06 -4.79
N GLY A 40 -19.04 -22.73 -5.78
CA GLY A 40 -19.31 -22.56 -7.22
C GLY A 40 -20.78 -22.72 -7.60
N GLY A 41 -21.58 -21.69 -7.34
CA GLY A 41 -22.96 -21.56 -7.75
C GLY A 41 -23.04 -20.88 -9.10
N GLU A 42 -24.03 -21.29 -9.89
CA GLU A 42 -24.32 -20.71 -11.20
C GLU A 42 -24.75 -19.23 -11.04
N ILE A 43 -24.29 -18.36 -11.94
CA ILE A 43 -24.75 -16.96 -12.01
C ILE A 43 -25.91 -16.91 -12.99
N THR A 44 -27.06 -16.44 -12.52
CA THR A 44 -28.18 -16.12 -13.42
C THR A 44 -28.16 -14.63 -13.71
N VAL A 45 -27.86 -14.26 -14.96
CA VAL A 45 -27.91 -12.88 -15.41
C VAL A 45 -29.30 -12.58 -15.95
N VAL A 46 -29.92 -11.51 -15.47
CA VAL A 46 -31.26 -11.07 -15.87
C VAL A 46 -31.20 -9.61 -16.28
N LEU A 47 -31.87 -9.23 -17.37
CA LEU A 47 -32.03 -7.84 -17.76
C LEU A 47 -33.03 -7.14 -16.84
N SER A 48 -32.80 -5.85 -16.55
CA SER A 48 -33.73 -5.06 -15.72
C SER A 48 -35.17 -5.07 -16.23
N SER A 49 -35.36 -5.12 -17.56
CA SER A 49 -36.69 -5.23 -18.21
C SER A 49 -37.42 -6.55 -17.90
N ASP A 50 -36.65 -7.62 -17.62
CA ASP A 50 -37.14 -8.99 -17.47
C ASP A 50 -37.12 -9.43 -16.00
N ALA A 51 -36.56 -8.61 -15.12
CA ALA A 51 -36.51 -8.87 -13.69
C ALA A 51 -37.90 -8.67 -13.07
N PRO A 52 -38.34 -9.55 -12.15
CA PRO A 52 -39.58 -9.32 -11.40
C PRO A 52 -39.45 -8.02 -10.60
N VAL A 53 -40.17 -6.99 -11.04
CA VAL A 53 -40.20 -5.59 -10.55
C VAL A 53 -39.29 -5.34 -9.34
N ALA A 54 -38.02 -5.01 -9.61
CA ALA A 54 -37.12 -4.44 -8.61
C ALA A 54 -37.81 -3.21 -7.99
N GLY A 55 -37.78 -3.10 -6.65
CA GLY A 55 -38.45 -2.03 -5.90
C GLY A 55 -39.78 -2.38 -5.21
N LYS A 56 -40.48 -3.47 -5.57
CA LYS A 56 -41.77 -3.82 -4.89
C LYS A 56 -41.64 -4.55 -3.56
N ASN A 57 -40.48 -5.14 -3.25
CA ASN A 57 -40.22 -5.90 -2.01
C ASN A 57 -39.08 -5.33 -1.14
N GLY A 58 -38.77 -4.03 -1.29
CA GLY A 58 -37.73 -3.36 -0.48
C GLY A 58 -36.27 -3.57 -0.94
N GLY A 59 -36.06 -4.15 -2.12
CA GLY A 59 -34.75 -4.23 -2.78
C GLY A 59 -34.33 -2.90 -3.46
N PHE A 60 -33.09 -2.82 -3.94
CA PHE A 60 -32.57 -1.62 -4.59
C PHE A 60 -33.31 -1.29 -5.89
N ASP A 61 -33.72 -0.04 -6.08
CA ASP A 61 -34.44 0.42 -7.28
C ASP A 61 -33.47 1.06 -8.29
N ALA A 62 -33.06 0.26 -9.28
CA ALA A 62 -32.15 0.71 -10.34
C ALA A 62 -32.76 1.82 -11.22
N GLY A 63 -34.08 1.83 -11.42
CA GLY A 63 -34.75 2.85 -12.22
C GLY A 63 -34.68 4.23 -11.55
N ALA A 64 -35.06 4.29 -10.26
CA ALA A 64 -34.97 5.50 -9.45
C ALA A 64 -33.52 6.02 -9.36
N TYR A 65 -32.54 5.12 -9.21
CA TYR A 65 -31.12 5.49 -9.23
C TYR A 65 -30.70 6.11 -10.57
N MET A 66 -31.06 5.50 -11.70
CA MET A 66 -30.64 5.99 -13.03
C MET A 66 -31.28 7.33 -13.39
N GLU A 67 -32.51 7.60 -12.91
CA GLU A 67 -33.19 8.89 -13.09
C GLU A 67 -32.42 10.04 -12.40
N GLU A 68 -31.83 9.79 -11.24
CA GLU A 68 -31.07 10.77 -10.47
C GLU A 68 -29.58 10.85 -10.87
N LEU A 69 -29.05 9.82 -11.56
CA LEU A 69 -27.65 9.75 -11.95
C LEU A 69 -27.32 10.73 -13.08
N ARG A 70 -26.52 11.75 -12.79
CA ARG A 70 -26.02 12.74 -13.76
C ARG A 70 -24.62 12.41 -14.25
N ALA A 71 -23.81 11.72 -13.44
CA ALA A 71 -22.48 11.26 -13.81
C ALA A 71 -22.46 10.51 -15.15
N ARG A 72 -21.38 10.69 -15.93
CA ARG A 72 -21.25 10.17 -17.29
C ARG A 72 -20.29 9.00 -17.41
N ARG A 73 -19.40 8.82 -16.42
CA ARG A 73 -18.34 7.80 -16.39
C ARG A 73 -18.62 6.77 -15.32
N PHE A 74 -18.95 7.20 -14.10
CA PHE A 74 -19.10 6.31 -12.96
C PHE A 74 -20.57 5.98 -12.67
N GLY A 75 -20.83 4.70 -12.39
CA GLY A 75 -22.14 4.22 -11.94
C GLY A 75 -23.18 4.02 -13.04
N ARG A 76 -22.85 4.28 -14.32
CA ARG A 76 -23.77 4.14 -15.46
C ARG A 76 -24.01 2.69 -15.89
N TRP A 77 -23.12 1.79 -15.52
CA TRP A 77 -23.25 0.34 -15.65
C TRP A 77 -23.49 -0.25 -14.27
N MET A 78 -24.62 -0.91 -14.07
CA MET A 78 -25.02 -1.44 -12.77
C MET A 78 -25.27 -2.94 -12.80
N LEU A 79 -24.63 -3.64 -11.87
CA LEU A 79 -24.96 -5.00 -11.46
C LEU A 79 -25.64 -4.93 -10.09
N TRP A 80 -26.92 -5.26 -10.01
CA TRP A 80 -27.61 -5.40 -8.72
C TRP A 80 -27.86 -6.86 -8.39
N SER A 81 -27.82 -7.19 -7.11
CA SER A 81 -28.27 -8.48 -6.61
C SER A 81 -29.01 -8.35 -5.27
N PRO A 82 -30.11 -9.09 -5.06
CA PRO A 82 -30.74 -9.18 -3.75
C PRO A 82 -29.79 -9.75 -2.67
N ARG A 83 -28.85 -10.61 -3.07
CA ARG A 83 -27.93 -11.27 -2.14
C ARG A 83 -26.64 -11.69 -2.83
N LEU A 84 -25.51 -11.26 -2.29
CA LEU A 84 -24.18 -11.64 -2.76
C LEU A 84 -23.27 -12.05 -1.59
N ALA A 85 -22.18 -12.76 -1.89
CA ALA A 85 -21.13 -12.98 -0.90
C ALA A 85 -20.46 -11.64 -0.56
N SER A 86 -19.96 -10.95 -1.57
CA SER A 86 -19.28 -9.66 -1.48
C SER A 86 -19.35 -8.95 -2.84
N THR A 87 -19.84 -7.72 -2.87
CA THR A 87 -19.83 -6.84 -4.06
C THR A 87 -18.39 -6.59 -4.52
N GLN A 88 -17.47 -6.41 -3.57
CA GLN A 88 -16.05 -6.19 -3.83
C GLN A 88 -15.40 -7.39 -4.52
N ASP A 89 -15.65 -8.60 -4.03
CA ASP A 89 -15.01 -9.82 -4.54
C ASP A 89 -15.50 -10.12 -5.97
N LEU A 90 -16.81 -9.96 -6.24
CA LEU A 90 -17.37 -10.09 -7.58
C LEU A 90 -16.67 -9.16 -8.58
N VAL A 91 -16.52 -7.88 -8.23
CA VAL A 91 -15.91 -6.88 -9.11
C VAL A 91 -14.42 -7.13 -9.31
N VAL A 92 -13.67 -7.44 -8.25
CA VAL A 92 -12.22 -7.68 -8.33
C VAL A 92 -11.90 -8.90 -9.20
N GLN A 93 -12.61 -10.02 -8.97
CA GLN A 93 -12.39 -11.27 -9.70
C GLN A 93 -12.71 -11.17 -11.19
N ASN A 94 -13.60 -10.25 -11.56
CA ASN A 94 -14.06 -10.08 -12.94
C ASN A 94 -13.62 -8.72 -13.54
N SER A 95 -12.64 -8.05 -12.94
CA SER A 95 -12.23 -6.69 -13.31
C SER A 95 -11.82 -6.54 -14.79
N SER A 96 -11.21 -7.56 -15.40
CA SER A 96 -10.83 -7.56 -16.81
C SER A 96 -12.00 -7.71 -17.79
N LYS A 97 -13.16 -8.19 -17.32
CA LYS A 97 -14.38 -8.40 -18.13
C LYS A 97 -15.36 -7.24 -18.02
N LEU A 98 -15.23 -6.44 -16.96
CA LEU A 98 -16.18 -5.37 -16.63
C LEU A 98 -15.70 -4.01 -17.12
N PRO A 99 -16.60 -3.12 -17.57
CA PRO A 99 -16.22 -1.77 -17.97
C PRO A 99 -15.74 -0.94 -16.76
N VAL A 100 -14.79 -0.03 -17.00
CA VAL A 100 -14.33 0.93 -15.99
C VAL A 100 -15.47 1.89 -15.66
N GLY A 101 -15.78 2.05 -14.39
CA GLY A 101 -16.92 2.82 -13.90
C GLY A 101 -18.16 1.99 -13.60
N VAL A 102 -18.12 0.66 -13.77
CA VAL A 102 -19.20 -0.23 -13.31
C VAL A 102 -19.40 -0.12 -11.80
N VAL A 103 -20.65 -0.24 -11.36
CA VAL A 103 -21.02 -0.41 -9.95
C VAL A 103 -21.73 -1.73 -9.74
N CYS A 104 -21.36 -2.46 -8.69
CA CYS A 104 -22.06 -3.62 -8.18
C CYS A 104 -22.71 -3.28 -6.84
N VAL A 105 -24.01 -3.54 -6.71
CA VAL A 105 -24.82 -3.24 -5.51
C VAL A 105 -25.45 -4.53 -4.99
N ALA A 106 -25.46 -4.70 -3.67
CA ALA A 106 -26.15 -5.82 -3.02
C ALA A 106 -27.09 -5.33 -1.92
N ASP A 107 -28.27 -5.93 -1.80
CA ASP A 107 -29.15 -5.68 -0.63
C ASP A 107 -28.64 -6.38 0.63
N VAL A 108 -28.02 -7.56 0.48
CA VAL A 108 -27.44 -8.33 1.58
C VAL A 108 -26.10 -8.94 1.15
N GLN A 109 -25.07 -8.76 1.97
CA GLN A 109 -23.79 -9.47 1.84
C GLN A 109 -23.61 -10.49 2.97
N PHE A 110 -23.18 -11.71 2.66
CA PHE A 110 -22.93 -12.74 3.69
C PHE A 110 -21.44 -13.04 3.93
N LYS A 111 -20.54 -12.42 3.16
CA LYS A 111 -19.09 -12.40 3.36
C LYS A 111 -18.52 -10.98 3.24
N GLY A 112 -19.31 -9.96 3.58
CA GLY A 112 -18.87 -8.55 3.55
C GLY A 112 -17.62 -8.32 4.41
N ARG A 113 -16.65 -7.57 3.88
CA ARG A 113 -15.36 -7.34 4.56
C ARG A 113 -15.06 -5.85 4.68
N GLY A 114 -14.51 -5.47 5.82
CA GLY A 114 -13.74 -4.26 6.00
C GLY A 114 -12.24 -4.54 5.92
N ARG A 115 -11.43 -3.53 6.24
CA ARG A 115 -9.97 -3.68 6.29
C ARG A 115 -9.52 -4.72 7.32
N SER A 116 -8.36 -5.34 7.09
CA SER A 116 -7.75 -6.36 7.99
C SER A 116 -8.62 -7.58 8.24
N LYS A 117 -9.42 -7.97 7.24
CA LYS A 117 -10.39 -9.08 7.31
C LYS A 117 -11.47 -8.90 8.37
N ASN A 118 -11.67 -7.68 8.87
CA ASN A 118 -12.82 -7.37 9.72
C ASN A 118 -14.11 -7.64 8.95
N ILE A 119 -15.15 -8.10 9.64
CA ILE A 119 -16.44 -8.36 9.01
C ILE A 119 -17.19 -7.03 8.89
N TRP A 120 -17.76 -6.79 7.71
CA TRP A 120 -18.76 -5.73 7.53
C TRP A 120 -20.15 -6.35 7.65
N GLU A 121 -20.83 -6.08 8.77
CA GLU A 121 -22.21 -6.52 8.96
C GLU A 121 -23.14 -5.82 7.97
N SER A 122 -24.03 -6.60 7.36
CA SER A 122 -24.78 -6.19 6.17
C SER A 122 -26.30 -6.39 6.36
N PRO A 123 -26.93 -5.77 7.37
CA PRO A 123 -28.36 -5.89 7.62
C PRO A 123 -29.19 -5.20 6.52
N PRO A 124 -30.45 -5.60 6.31
CA PRO A 124 -31.37 -4.90 5.40
C PRO A 124 -31.46 -3.40 5.73
N GLY A 125 -31.44 -2.55 4.70
CA GLY A 125 -31.41 -1.08 4.85
C GLY A 125 -30.01 -0.46 4.78
N CYS A 126 -28.94 -1.28 4.79
CA CYS A 126 -27.58 -0.83 4.50
C CYS A 126 -27.42 -0.56 2.98
N LEU A 127 -26.71 0.49 2.62
CA LEU A 127 -26.26 0.74 1.26
C LEU A 127 -24.85 0.15 1.10
N MET A 128 -24.73 -0.86 0.23
CA MET A 128 -23.48 -1.59 0.01
C MET A 128 -23.22 -1.72 -1.47
N PHE A 129 -22.10 -1.16 -1.92
CA PHE A 129 -21.72 -1.21 -3.32
C PHE A 129 -20.22 -1.14 -3.52
N SER A 130 -19.75 -1.71 -4.62
CA SER A 130 -18.37 -1.63 -5.08
C SER A 130 -18.32 -1.13 -6.50
N PHE A 131 -17.40 -0.23 -6.82
CA PHE A 131 -17.27 0.31 -8.18
C PHE A 131 -15.82 0.37 -8.65
N THR A 132 -15.62 0.40 -9.96
CA THR A 132 -14.30 0.50 -10.57
C THR A 132 -13.95 1.93 -10.95
N SER A 133 -12.68 2.29 -10.74
CA SER A 133 -12.07 3.51 -11.26
C SER A 133 -10.63 3.22 -11.67
N GLN A 134 -10.00 4.17 -12.37
CA GLN A 134 -8.64 4.02 -12.85
C GLN A 134 -7.82 5.28 -12.59
N MET A 135 -6.53 5.08 -12.37
CA MET A 135 -5.58 6.16 -12.12
C MET A 135 -4.20 5.78 -12.64
N GLN A 136 -3.43 6.74 -13.14
CA GLN A 136 -2.03 6.51 -13.52
C GLN A 136 -1.06 6.95 -12.42
N ASP A 137 -1.41 8.01 -11.69
CA ASP A 137 -0.56 8.56 -10.65
C ASP A 137 -0.67 7.77 -9.34
N ALA A 138 0.29 6.89 -9.13
CA ALA A 138 0.40 6.08 -7.93
C ALA A 138 0.25 6.93 -6.66
N ARG A 139 0.92 8.09 -6.55
CA ARG A 139 0.97 8.90 -5.30
C ARG A 139 -0.38 9.32 -4.76
N LYS A 140 -1.35 9.44 -5.66
CA LYS A 140 -2.72 9.85 -5.35
C LYS A 140 -3.55 8.66 -4.85
N LEU A 141 -3.18 7.44 -5.22
CA LEU A 141 -3.90 6.21 -4.89
C LEU A 141 -4.30 6.08 -3.39
N PRO A 142 -3.42 6.34 -2.39
CA PRO A 142 -3.80 6.19 -0.97
C PRO A 142 -4.86 7.18 -0.51
N LEU A 143 -4.95 8.33 -1.18
CA LEU A 143 -5.88 9.41 -0.87
C LEU A 143 -7.23 9.23 -1.55
N THR A 144 -7.37 8.26 -2.45
CA THR A 144 -8.64 7.90 -3.09
C THR A 144 -9.71 7.59 -2.04
N GLN A 145 -9.36 6.89 -0.96
CA GLN A 145 -10.29 6.59 0.15
C GLN A 145 -10.84 7.87 0.79
N TYR A 146 -9.99 8.89 0.95
CA TYR A 146 -10.39 10.19 1.49
C TYR A 146 -11.30 10.95 0.52
N VAL A 147 -10.98 10.95 -0.78
CA VAL A 147 -11.81 11.59 -1.82
C VAL A 147 -13.19 10.93 -1.90
N VAL A 148 -13.26 9.61 -1.74
CA VAL A 148 -14.51 8.85 -1.66
C VAL A 148 -15.31 9.25 -0.42
N CYS A 149 -14.68 9.31 0.76
CA CYS A 149 -15.31 9.79 1.98
C CYS A 149 -15.89 11.20 1.80
N LEU A 150 -15.09 12.12 1.25
CA LEU A 150 -15.51 13.49 1.02
C LEU A 150 -16.69 13.57 0.06
N SER A 151 -16.63 12.83 -1.05
CA SER A 151 -17.73 12.76 -2.02
C SER A 151 -19.01 12.28 -1.37
N MET A 152 -18.94 11.28 -0.49
CA MET A 152 -20.09 10.78 0.25
C MET A 152 -20.63 11.80 1.26
N THR A 153 -19.76 12.49 2.01
CA THR A 153 -20.20 13.52 2.95
C THR A 153 -20.88 14.69 2.24
N GLU A 154 -20.34 15.14 1.11
CA GLU A 154 -20.92 16.24 0.33
C GLU A 154 -22.22 15.83 -0.36
N ALA A 155 -22.32 14.58 -0.84
CA ALA A 155 -23.54 14.02 -1.41
C ALA A 155 -24.69 13.98 -0.38
N ILE A 156 -24.41 13.54 0.85
CA ILE A 156 -25.41 13.51 1.94
C ILE A 156 -25.84 14.93 2.30
N LYS A 157 -24.91 15.88 2.44
CA LYS A 157 -25.23 17.28 2.73
C LYS A 157 -26.10 17.91 1.65
N GLU A 158 -25.75 17.71 0.38
CA GLU A 158 -26.52 18.23 -0.75
C GLU A 158 -27.93 17.64 -0.80
N LEU A 159 -28.07 16.33 -0.58
CA LEU A 159 -29.38 15.68 -0.52
C LEU A 159 -30.24 16.17 0.63
N CYS A 160 -29.65 16.35 1.83
CA CYS A 160 -30.37 16.93 2.95
C CYS A 160 -30.93 18.31 2.59
N ARG A 161 -30.10 19.18 1.99
CA ARG A 161 -30.53 20.52 1.55
C ARG A 161 -31.62 20.45 0.47
N ALA A 162 -31.43 19.61 -0.55
CA ALA A 162 -32.36 19.48 -1.66
C ALA A 162 -33.74 18.97 -1.21
N LYS A 163 -33.79 18.10 -0.21
CA LYS A 163 -35.03 17.53 0.34
C LYS A 163 -35.59 18.31 1.54
N GLY A 164 -34.98 19.43 1.93
CA GLY A 164 -35.41 20.22 3.09
C GLY A 164 -35.27 19.50 4.43
N LEU A 165 -34.32 18.56 4.53
CA LEU A 165 -34.03 17.77 5.72
C LEU A 165 -33.00 18.48 6.62
N PRO A 166 -32.98 18.17 7.93
CA PRO A 166 -31.92 18.63 8.81
C PRO A 166 -30.55 18.19 8.27
N GLU A 167 -29.58 19.11 8.28
CA GLU A 167 -28.22 18.80 7.86
C GLU A 167 -27.59 17.79 8.81
N LEU A 168 -27.17 16.65 8.29
CA LEU A 168 -26.46 15.63 9.06
C LEU A 168 -24.97 15.97 9.10
N ASP A 169 -24.42 16.08 10.32
CA ASP A 169 -22.99 16.27 10.57
C ASP A 169 -22.23 14.95 10.42
N VAL A 170 -22.24 14.40 9.20
CA VAL A 170 -21.44 13.22 8.83
C VAL A 170 -19.99 13.66 8.64
N ARG A 171 -19.11 13.16 9.50
CA ARG A 171 -17.69 13.51 9.54
C ARG A 171 -16.81 12.36 9.09
N ILE A 172 -15.66 12.72 8.54
CA ILE A 172 -14.64 11.78 8.13
C ILE A 172 -13.75 11.49 9.34
N LYS A 173 -13.69 10.21 9.73
CA LYS A 173 -12.58 9.67 10.51
C LYS A 173 -11.56 9.15 9.50
N TRP A 174 -10.52 9.94 9.33
CA TRP A 174 -9.55 9.72 8.28
C TRP A 174 -8.83 8.37 8.45
N PRO A 175 -8.50 7.68 7.35
CA PRO A 175 -8.71 8.11 5.96
C PRO A 175 -10.03 7.67 5.31
N ASN A 176 -10.76 6.76 5.93
CA ASN A 176 -11.69 5.90 5.19
C ASN A 176 -13.00 5.58 5.93
N ASP A 177 -13.28 6.19 7.07
CA ASP A 177 -14.49 5.89 7.85
C ASP A 177 -15.38 7.14 7.98
N LEU A 178 -16.70 6.92 7.99
CA LEU A 178 -17.72 7.95 8.16
C LEU A 178 -18.38 7.82 9.52
N TYR A 179 -18.49 8.93 10.23
CA TYR A 179 -18.97 9.00 11.60
C TYR A 179 -20.10 10.02 11.73
N LEU A 180 -21.13 9.69 12.50
CA LEU A 180 -22.25 10.55 12.85
C LEU A 180 -22.46 10.47 14.37
N LYS A 181 -22.49 11.62 15.05
CA LYS A 181 -22.63 11.68 16.51
C LYS A 181 -21.63 10.81 17.29
N GLY A 182 -20.41 10.63 16.75
CA GLY A 182 -19.36 9.80 17.36
C GLY A 182 -19.46 8.30 17.12
N LEU A 183 -20.48 7.85 16.37
CA LEU A 183 -20.64 6.45 15.99
C LEU A 183 -20.29 6.27 14.51
N LYS A 184 -19.69 5.12 14.19
CA LYS A 184 -19.39 4.77 12.80
C LYS A 184 -20.68 4.45 12.06
N VAL A 185 -20.91 5.13 10.95
CA VAL A 185 -22.06 4.92 10.05
C VAL A 185 -21.64 4.45 8.66
N GLY A 186 -20.37 4.56 8.30
CA GLY A 186 -19.89 4.07 7.02
C GLY A 186 -18.40 3.72 7.02
N GLY A 187 -18.01 2.89 6.05
CA GLY A 187 -16.63 2.46 5.84
C GLY A 187 -16.32 2.29 4.36
N ILE A 188 -15.15 2.76 3.97
CA ILE A 188 -14.62 2.69 2.62
C ILE A 188 -13.45 1.69 2.61
N LEU A 189 -13.41 0.84 1.59
CA LEU A 189 -12.32 -0.11 1.32
C LEU A 189 -11.89 0.04 -0.15
N CYS A 190 -10.69 0.56 -0.39
CA CYS A 190 -10.10 0.55 -1.73
C CYS A 190 -9.12 -0.62 -1.87
N MET A 191 -9.26 -1.37 -2.96
CA MET A 191 -8.27 -2.33 -3.44
C MET A 191 -7.81 -1.90 -4.82
N SER A 192 -6.55 -2.12 -5.15
CA SER A 192 -6.02 -1.78 -6.46
C SER A 192 -5.15 -2.91 -7.01
N SER A 193 -5.27 -3.17 -8.30
CA SER A 193 -4.29 -3.89 -9.09
C SER A 193 -3.60 -2.93 -10.06
N TYR A 194 -2.44 -3.31 -10.56
CA TYR A 194 -1.70 -2.53 -11.55
C TYR A 194 -1.56 -3.35 -12.82
N GLU A 195 -2.02 -2.80 -13.93
CA GLU A 195 -1.98 -3.46 -15.24
C GLU A 195 -1.84 -2.39 -16.33
N SER A 196 -0.99 -2.64 -17.33
CA SER A 196 -0.88 -1.78 -18.52
C SER A 196 -0.67 -0.29 -18.22
N LYS A 197 0.18 0.05 -17.24
CA LYS A 197 0.48 1.43 -16.79
C LYS A 197 -0.69 2.17 -16.13
N VAL A 198 -1.72 1.45 -15.72
CA VAL A 198 -2.89 2.01 -15.03
C VAL A 198 -3.16 1.21 -13.76
N TYR A 199 -3.43 1.90 -12.67
CA TYR A 199 -3.98 1.31 -11.46
C TYR A 199 -5.49 1.13 -11.64
N ASN A 200 -5.93 -0.12 -11.66
CA ASN A 200 -7.34 -0.49 -11.60
C ASN A 200 -7.75 -0.49 -10.13
N ILE A 201 -8.69 0.37 -9.77
CA ILE A 201 -9.13 0.58 -8.39
C ILE A 201 -10.55 0.03 -8.25
N CYS A 202 -10.75 -0.90 -7.32
CA CYS A 202 -12.08 -1.31 -6.88
C CYS A 202 -12.35 -0.71 -5.50
N THR A 203 -13.36 0.14 -5.40
CA THR A 203 -13.74 0.83 -4.16
C THR A 203 -15.06 0.28 -3.65
N GLY A 204 -15.02 -0.36 -2.50
CA GLY A 204 -16.19 -0.83 -1.75
C GLY A 204 -16.62 0.18 -0.71
N ILE A 205 -17.92 0.41 -0.61
CA ILE A 205 -18.55 1.34 0.34
C ILE A 205 -19.68 0.61 1.05
N GLY A 206 -19.65 0.63 2.37
CA GLY A 206 -20.77 0.28 3.22
C GLY A 206 -21.25 1.49 4.00
N LEU A 207 -22.54 1.79 3.97
CA LEU A 207 -23.15 2.93 4.63
C LEU A 207 -24.49 2.53 5.28
N ASN A 208 -24.64 2.84 6.56
CA ASN A 208 -25.86 2.58 7.30
C ASN A 208 -26.91 3.66 6.99
N VAL A 209 -27.94 3.32 6.21
CA VAL A 209 -28.95 4.28 5.74
C VAL A 209 -30.24 4.15 6.54
N ASP A 210 -30.84 2.95 6.56
CA ASP A 210 -32.09 2.65 7.26
C ASP A 210 -32.00 1.37 8.12
N ASN A 211 -30.80 1.09 8.63
CA ASN A 211 -30.50 -0.07 9.48
C ASN A 211 -29.95 0.36 10.86
N GLU A 212 -30.82 0.51 11.85
CA GLU A 212 -30.50 1.04 13.18
C GLU A 212 -29.76 0.06 14.12
N GLU A 213 -29.55 -1.18 13.69
CA GLU A 213 -28.83 -2.23 14.43
C GLU A 213 -27.71 -2.83 13.54
N PRO A 214 -26.53 -3.18 14.10
CA PRO A 214 -26.13 -3.08 15.53
C PRO A 214 -25.64 -1.67 15.94
N THR A 215 -25.64 -0.71 15.02
CA THR A 215 -25.19 0.68 15.22
C THR A 215 -26.18 1.66 14.61
N THR A 216 -26.00 2.97 14.80
CA THR A 216 -26.88 4.00 14.21
C THR A 216 -26.82 4.07 12.67
N CYS A 217 -27.81 4.74 12.07
CA CYS A 217 -27.94 5.00 10.64
C CYS A 217 -28.40 6.44 10.34
N LEU A 218 -28.32 6.86 9.08
CA LEU A 218 -28.67 8.23 8.68
C LEU A 218 -30.14 8.58 8.98
N ASN A 219 -31.08 7.70 8.61
CA ASN A 219 -32.51 7.98 8.79
C ASN A 219 -32.93 7.99 10.26
N ALA A 220 -32.29 7.20 11.15
CA ALA A 220 -32.49 7.32 12.60
C ALA A 220 -32.16 8.74 13.09
N ALA A 221 -30.99 9.25 12.67
CA ALA A 221 -30.54 10.57 13.10
C ALA A 221 -31.43 11.71 12.59
N ILE A 222 -32.04 11.56 11.41
CA ILE A 222 -33.04 12.50 10.89
C ILE A 222 -34.32 12.44 11.73
N LYS A 223 -34.85 11.23 11.99
CA LYS A 223 -36.08 11.02 12.77
C LYS A 223 -36.00 11.59 14.20
N GLU A 224 -34.80 11.57 14.80
CA GLU A 224 -34.53 12.21 16.09
C GLU A 224 -34.76 13.73 16.09
N VAL A 225 -34.52 14.40 14.96
CA VAL A 225 -34.67 15.87 14.82
C VAL A 225 -36.01 16.23 14.21
N MET A 226 -36.51 15.43 13.27
CA MET A 226 -37.73 15.66 12.51
C MET A 226 -38.51 14.35 12.33
N THR A 227 -39.47 14.08 13.22
CA THR A 227 -40.17 12.79 13.35
C THR A 227 -40.95 12.37 12.10
N ASN A 228 -41.51 13.33 11.33
CA ASN A 228 -42.28 13.08 10.11
C ASN A 228 -41.52 13.51 8.83
N SER A 229 -40.20 13.37 8.83
CA SER A 229 -39.34 13.71 7.70
C SER A 229 -39.44 12.69 6.57
N PRO A 230 -39.23 13.12 5.30
CA PRO A 230 -38.94 12.17 4.24
C PRO A 230 -37.63 11.43 4.53
N ILE A 231 -37.55 10.16 4.15
CA ILE A 231 -36.33 9.36 4.34
C ILE A 231 -35.31 9.61 3.23
N LEU A 232 -34.03 9.49 3.54
CA LEU A 232 -33.00 9.34 2.53
C LEU A 232 -33.06 7.91 1.96
N LYS A 233 -33.30 7.81 0.65
CA LYS A 233 -33.28 6.54 -0.07
C LYS A 233 -31.85 6.16 -0.45
N ARG A 234 -31.59 4.85 -0.59
CA ARG A 234 -30.26 4.31 -0.92
C ARG A 234 -29.84 4.73 -2.34
N GLU A 235 -30.82 4.75 -3.23
CA GLU A 235 -30.73 5.12 -4.64
C GLU A 235 -30.31 6.59 -4.79
N ASP A 236 -31.03 7.50 -4.12
CA ASP A 236 -30.74 8.93 -4.10
C ASP A 236 -29.31 9.21 -3.59
N ILE A 237 -28.91 8.55 -2.49
CA ILE A 237 -27.57 8.69 -1.90
C ILE A 237 -26.50 8.24 -2.89
N MET A 238 -26.66 7.07 -3.51
CA MET A 238 -25.66 6.53 -4.42
C MET A 238 -25.55 7.36 -5.72
N ALA A 239 -26.68 7.84 -6.25
CA ALA A 239 -26.68 8.73 -7.42
C ALA A 239 -25.99 10.06 -7.12
N SER A 240 -26.35 10.69 -5.99
CA SER A 240 -25.69 11.93 -5.51
C SER A 240 -24.19 11.71 -5.26
N PHE A 241 -23.81 10.56 -4.69
CA PHE A 241 -22.42 10.18 -4.51
C PHE A 241 -21.66 10.16 -5.84
N PHE A 242 -22.14 9.45 -6.87
CA PHE A 242 -21.44 9.40 -8.15
C PHE A 242 -21.40 10.78 -8.84
N ASN A 243 -22.46 11.58 -8.70
CA ASN A 243 -22.49 12.95 -9.22
C ASN A 243 -21.40 13.83 -8.59
N LYS A 244 -21.14 13.68 -7.28
CA LYS A 244 -20.04 14.38 -6.60
C LYS A 244 -18.68 13.75 -6.86
N PHE A 245 -18.61 12.43 -6.84
CA PHE A 245 -17.38 11.69 -7.00
C PHE A 245 -16.77 11.93 -8.37
N GLU A 246 -17.56 11.95 -9.45
CA GLU A 246 -17.02 12.23 -10.80
C GLU A 246 -16.27 13.57 -10.86
N LEU A 247 -16.87 14.63 -10.31
CA LEU A 247 -16.26 15.97 -10.25
C LEU A 247 -15.01 15.98 -9.36
N LEU A 248 -15.14 15.51 -8.13
CA LEU A 248 -14.05 15.55 -7.14
C LEU A 248 -12.90 14.63 -7.54
N PHE A 249 -13.19 13.47 -8.11
CA PHE A 249 -12.19 12.53 -8.60
C PHE A 249 -11.45 13.08 -9.81
N GLU A 250 -12.11 13.80 -10.72
CA GLU A 250 -11.43 14.46 -11.84
C GLU A 250 -10.50 15.57 -11.35
N MET A 251 -10.99 16.45 -10.48
CA MET A 251 -10.17 17.50 -9.85
C MET A 251 -8.97 16.91 -9.12
N PHE A 252 -9.19 15.90 -8.29
CA PHE A 252 -8.17 15.17 -7.59
C PHE A 252 -7.13 14.55 -8.53
N SER A 253 -7.60 13.83 -9.55
CA SER A 253 -6.76 13.13 -10.53
C SER A 253 -5.88 14.11 -11.30
N ASN A 254 -6.36 15.33 -11.57
CA ASN A 254 -5.61 16.35 -12.31
C ASN A 254 -4.71 17.21 -11.39
N GLN A 255 -5.21 17.69 -10.26
CA GLN A 255 -4.58 18.76 -9.46
C GLN A 255 -4.14 18.33 -8.05
N GLY A 256 -4.58 17.16 -7.56
CA GLY A 256 -4.26 16.64 -6.22
C GLY A 256 -5.24 17.10 -5.14
N VAL A 257 -4.92 16.88 -3.85
CA VAL A 257 -5.85 17.18 -2.73
C VAL A 257 -5.91 18.69 -2.40
N GLY A 258 -4.86 19.46 -2.69
CA GLY A 258 -4.78 20.88 -2.37
C GLY A 258 -5.94 21.71 -2.93
N CYS A 259 -6.37 21.46 -4.16
CA CYS A 259 -7.48 22.18 -4.82
C CYS A 259 -8.86 21.83 -4.24
N ILE A 260 -8.98 20.69 -3.57
CA ILE A 260 -10.23 20.24 -2.94
C ILE A 260 -10.46 21.02 -1.64
N GLY A 261 -9.39 21.35 -0.91
CA GLY A 261 -9.45 22.15 0.31
C GLY A 261 -9.89 23.60 0.09
N GLU A 262 -9.58 24.19 -1.07
CA GLU A 262 -10.00 25.55 -1.43
C GLU A 262 -11.51 25.66 -1.71
N LEU A 263 -12.13 24.57 -2.20
CA LEU A 263 -13.58 24.43 -2.40
C LEU A 263 -14.35 24.28 -1.08
N GLU A 264 -13.80 23.54 -0.09
CA GLU A 264 -14.37 23.48 1.26
C GLU A 264 -14.34 24.85 1.98
N LEU A 265 -13.49 25.79 1.52
CA LEU A 265 -13.21 27.07 2.16
C LEU A 265 -13.85 28.30 1.48
N GLY A 266 -14.48 28.14 0.31
CA GLY A 266 -15.00 29.29 -0.44
C GLY A 266 -13.91 30.30 -0.85
N GLY A 267 -12.70 29.84 -1.16
CA GLY A 267 -11.62 30.69 -1.68
C GLY A 267 -10.70 31.36 -0.64
N ILE A 268 -10.60 30.83 0.59
CA ILE A 268 -9.63 31.29 1.59
C ILE A 268 -8.34 30.46 1.51
N ALA A 269 -7.18 31.12 1.62
CA ALA A 269 -5.84 30.55 1.39
C ALA A 269 -5.51 29.28 2.22
N PRO A 270 -4.59 28.40 1.74
CA PRO A 270 -4.37 27.03 2.25
C PRO A 270 -3.66 26.91 3.61
N SER A 271 -3.52 27.98 4.39
CA SER A 271 -2.80 27.94 5.67
C SER A 271 -3.59 27.32 6.82
N SER A 272 -4.86 26.93 6.59
CA SER A 272 -5.68 26.21 7.57
C SER A 272 -6.91 25.60 6.90
N LEU A 273 -6.84 24.35 6.45
CA LEU A 273 -8.05 23.58 6.11
C LEU A 273 -9.00 23.58 7.32
N PRO A 274 -10.30 23.86 7.15
CA PRO A 274 -11.20 24.02 8.27
C PRO A 274 -11.52 22.65 8.86
N ALA A 275 -11.36 22.56 10.17
CA ALA A 275 -11.66 21.46 11.07
C ALA A 275 -13.10 20.89 11.02
N ARG A 276 -13.97 21.33 10.09
CA ARG A 276 -15.43 21.11 10.16
C ARG A 276 -15.84 19.70 9.73
N THR A 277 -15.17 19.10 8.73
CA THR A 277 -15.52 17.77 8.20
C THR A 277 -14.86 16.61 8.98
N TRP A 278 -14.07 16.90 10.02
CA TRP A 278 -13.18 15.93 10.67
C TRP A 278 -13.70 15.43 12.01
N HIS A 279 -13.78 14.12 12.18
CA HIS A 279 -14.22 13.55 13.46
C HIS A 279 -13.15 13.71 14.56
N HIS A 280 -11.86 13.77 14.20
CA HIS A 280 -10.76 13.79 15.16
C HIS A 280 -10.49 15.13 15.85
N MET A 281 -11.19 16.23 15.51
CA MET A 281 -11.05 17.48 16.26
C MET A 281 -12.18 17.59 17.30
N PRO A 282 -11.89 17.64 18.62
CA PRO A 282 -10.60 17.90 19.30
C PRO A 282 -10.03 16.66 20.02
N MET A 283 -10.20 15.46 19.45
CA MET A 283 -9.74 14.22 20.08
C MET A 283 -8.20 14.12 20.06
N ARG A 284 -7.63 13.86 21.24
CA ARG A 284 -6.22 13.50 21.41
C ARG A 284 -5.99 12.15 20.75
N LEU A 285 -5.20 12.10 19.69
CA LEU A 285 -4.73 10.83 19.14
C LEU A 285 -3.66 10.29 20.09
N PRO A 286 -3.82 9.09 20.66
CA PRO A 286 -2.73 8.45 21.38
C PRO A 286 -1.61 8.21 20.38
N ILE A 287 -0.50 8.93 20.51
CA ILE A 287 0.75 8.48 19.90
C ILE A 287 1.25 7.44 20.89
N ALA A 288 1.23 6.16 20.49
CA ALA A 288 1.98 5.18 21.23
C ALA A 288 3.43 5.70 21.29
N PRO A 289 4.05 5.83 22.47
CA PRO A 289 5.50 5.89 22.49
C PRO A 289 5.97 4.64 21.75
N LEU A 290 6.90 4.80 20.81
CA LEU A 290 7.64 3.65 20.32
C LEU A 290 8.34 3.05 21.55
N ARG A 291 7.78 2.03 22.19
CA ARG A 291 8.43 0.86 22.83
C ARG A 291 7.52 0.15 23.86
N ALA A 292 7.55 -1.19 23.71
CA ALA A 292 7.30 -2.25 24.69
C ALA A 292 5.95 -2.30 25.42
N ALA A 293 5.03 -3.16 24.94
CA ALA A 293 4.16 -3.92 25.83
C ALA A 293 4.67 -5.39 25.84
N PRO A 294 4.77 -6.06 27.01
CA PRO A 294 5.27 -7.42 27.11
C PRO A 294 4.29 -8.41 26.50
N TRP A 295 4.81 -9.39 25.76
CA TRP A 295 4.07 -10.50 25.17
C TRP A 295 3.65 -11.54 26.20
N HIS A 296 2.83 -11.18 27.19
CA HIS A 296 2.17 -12.18 28.04
C HIS A 296 0.82 -11.68 28.58
N ARG A 297 -0.25 -11.94 27.83
CA ARG A 297 -1.46 -12.62 28.34
C ARG A 297 -2.38 -12.99 27.18
N ALA A 298 -2.76 -14.25 27.18
CA ALA A 298 -3.72 -14.86 26.29
C ALA A 298 -5.05 -14.10 26.21
N ALA A 299 -5.71 -14.30 25.08
CA ALA A 299 -7.08 -13.93 24.78
C ALA A 299 -8.02 -13.91 26.01
N ALA A 300 -8.70 -12.79 26.19
CA ALA A 300 -10.01 -12.77 26.82
C ALA A 300 -11.02 -12.20 25.81
N PRO A 301 -12.14 -12.89 25.53
CA PRO A 301 -13.10 -12.46 24.54
C PRO A 301 -13.85 -11.24 25.08
N CYS A 302 -13.71 -10.09 24.42
CA CYS A 302 -14.62 -8.98 24.66
C CYS A 302 -15.95 -9.26 23.95
N ARG A 303 -16.80 -10.07 24.61
CA ARG A 303 -18.26 -9.94 24.44
C ARG A 303 -18.66 -8.62 25.09
N ALA A 304 -18.91 -7.60 24.29
CA ALA A 304 -19.68 -6.45 24.75
C ALA A 304 -21.16 -6.85 24.73
N THR A 305 -21.63 -7.47 25.80
CA THR A 305 -23.06 -7.53 26.11
C THR A 305 -23.50 -6.11 26.43
N ILE A 306 -24.40 -5.57 25.63
CA ILE A 306 -25.13 -4.33 25.91
C ILE A 306 -25.96 -4.56 27.17
N THR A 307 -25.55 -3.98 28.29
CA THR A 307 -26.42 -3.85 29.47
C THR A 307 -26.64 -2.36 29.74
N ARG A 308 -27.90 -1.93 29.54
CA ARG A 308 -28.41 -0.60 29.91
C ARG A 308 -27.92 -0.17 31.29
N LEU A 309 -27.22 0.96 31.38
CA LEU A 309 -27.08 1.69 32.64
C LEU A 309 -27.79 3.04 32.51
N ARG A 310 -28.98 3.08 33.12
CA ARG A 310 -29.72 4.32 33.43
C ARG A 310 -28.85 5.21 34.32
N LEU A 311 -28.78 6.48 33.96
CA LEU A 311 -28.22 7.55 34.80
C LEU A 311 -29.08 7.74 36.05
N THR A 312 -28.52 7.48 37.23
CA THR A 312 -28.99 8.11 38.49
C THR A 312 -27.83 8.38 39.45
N SER A 313 -27.65 9.67 39.75
CA SER A 313 -27.00 10.27 40.94
C SER A 313 -25.45 10.30 41.06
N PRO A 314 -24.84 11.49 41.25
CA PRO A 314 -23.40 11.67 41.43
C PRO A 314 -23.01 11.64 42.91
N ARG A 315 -22.67 10.47 43.47
CA ARG A 315 -22.02 10.36 44.81
C ARG A 315 -21.47 8.96 45.02
N ARG A 316 -20.29 8.66 44.44
CA ARG A 316 -19.30 7.67 44.91
C ARG A 316 -18.11 7.67 43.94
N LEU A 317 -17.27 8.70 44.06
CA LEU A 317 -15.96 8.79 43.41
C LEU A 317 -14.99 9.22 44.52
N ARG A 318 -14.61 8.25 45.35
CA ARG A 318 -13.49 8.30 46.31
C ARG A 318 -13.30 6.86 46.78
N HIS A 319 -12.06 6.36 46.68
CA HIS A 319 -11.61 4.99 46.94
C HIS A 319 -11.70 4.02 45.76
N LEU A 320 -10.79 4.22 44.80
CA LEU A 320 -10.09 3.16 44.05
C LEU A 320 -8.87 3.82 43.38
N THR A 321 -7.85 4.12 44.18
CA THR A 321 -6.52 4.56 43.71
C THR A 321 -5.47 3.74 44.42
N ARG A 322 -4.90 2.76 43.70
CA ARG A 322 -3.48 2.35 43.73
C ARG A 322 -3.30 1.03 42.96
N GLY A 323 -3.07 1.16 41.65
CA GLY A 323 -2.34 0.21 40.82
C GLY A 323 -1.11 0.92 40.25
N PRO A 324 -0.09 0.20 39.72
CA PRO A 324 1.17 0.81 39.30
C PRO A 324 0.92 1.82 38.18
N ALA A 325 1.64 2.95 38.22
CA ALA A 325 1.49 4.07 37.30
C ALA A 325 1.82 3.62 35.87
N TYR A 326 0.81 3.61 34.99
CA TYR A 326 1.01 3.60 33.55
C TYR A 326 1.55 4.98 33.15
N ASP A 327 2.76 5.01 32.59
CA ASP A 327 3.31 6.22 31.98
C ASP A 327 2.37 6.74 30.88
N ALA A 328 2.20 8.06 30.86
CA ALA A 328 1.24 8.78 30.04
C ALA A 328 1.52 8.64 28.53
N PHE A 329 0.54 8.19 27.75
CA PHE A 329 0.55 8.34 26.28
C PHE A 329 0.83 9.80 25.90
N ARG A 330 1.87 10.06 25.11
CA ARG A 330 2.05 11.38 24.47
C ARG A 330 0.95 11.53 23.42
N ALA A 331 0.06 12.51 23.61
CA ALA A 331 -1.00 12.75 22.64
C ALA A 331 -0.54 13.65 21.49
N ALA A 332 -0.95 13.35 20.27
CA ALA A 332 -0.91 14.27 19.13
C ALA A 332 -2.29 14.87 18.92
N ILE A 333 -2.33 16.15 18.62
CA ILE A 333 -3.54 16.86 18.24
C ILE A 333 -3.49 17.01 16.72
N PRO A 334 -4.33 16.31 15.94
CA PRO A 334 -4.43 16.56 14.51
C PRO A 334 -4.80 18.02 14.27
N ARG A 335 -4.14 18.64 13.30
CA ARG A 335 -4.24 20.07 12.94
C ARG A 335 -4.83 20.30 11.56
N GLY A 336 -4.93 19.26 10.72
CA GLY A 336 -5.51 19.34 9.38
C GLY A 336 -4.81 18.41 8.41
N LEU A 337 -4.93 18.68 7.11
CA LEU A 337 -4.15 18.00 6.08
C LEU A 337 -2.97 18.86 5.61
N THR A 338 -1.89 18.21 5.18
CA THR A 338 -0.83 18.85 4.38
C THR A 338 -1.37 19.20 2.99
N PRO A 339 -0.69 20.06 2.19
CA PRO A 339 -1.07 20.34 0.81
C PRO A 339 -1.15 19.08 -0.09
N THR A 340 -0.45 18.02 0.32
CA THR A 340 -0.45 16.71 -0.35
C THR A 340 -1.52 15.75 0.18
N GLY A 341 -2.37 16.16 1.14
CA GLY A 341 -3.48 15.37 1.65
C GLY A 341 -3.18 14.43 2.83
N TYR A 342 -2.00 14.54 3.45
CA TYR A 342 -1.61 13.71 4.61
C TYR A 342 -2.00 14.36 5.94
N LEU A 343 -2.32 13.57 6.95
CA LEU A 343 -2.83 14.10 8.22
C LEU A 343 -1.69 14.75 9.02
N TYR A 344 -1.76 16.05 9.22
CA TYR A 344 -0.81 16.81 10.02
C TYR A 344 -1.25 16.86 11.48
N ALA A 345 -0.34 16.62 12.43
CA ALA A 345 -0.62 16.65 13.85
C ALA A 345 0.55 17.24 14.66
N ILE A 346 0.26 17.80 15.84
CA ILE A 346 1.26 18.36 16.75
C ILE A 346 1.23 17.59 18.07
N GLY A 347 2.37 17.05 18.49
CA GLY A 347 2.54 16.36 19.77
C GLY A 347 2.50 17.31 20.96
N GLN A 348 2.27 16.76 22.15
CA GLN A 348 2.36 17.50 23.41
C GLN A 348 3.76 18.09 23.68
N ASP A 349 4.80 17.56 23.04
CA ASP A 349 6.17 18.06 23.05
C ASP A 349 6.42 19.20 22.03
N GLY A 350 5.37 19.67 21.34
CA GLY A 350 5.45 20.71 20.32
C GLY A 350 5.98 20.22 18.98
N GLN A 351 6.33 18.94 18.84
CA GLN A 351 6.84 18.38 17.59
C GLN A 351 5.74 18.18 16.57
N SER A 352 6.10 18.30 15.30
CA SER A 352 5.21 18.18 14.15
C SER A 352 5.26 16.78 13.56
N TYR A 353 4.10 16.21 13.27
CA TYR A 353 3.92 14.85 12.74
C TYR A 353 3.08 14.89 11.47
N VAL A 354 3.44 14.07 10.48
CA VAL A 354 2.64 13.82 9.29
C VAL A 354 2.31 12.33 9.24
N LEU A 355 1.02 12.02 9.26
CA LEU A 355 0.49 10.66 9.23
C LEU A 355 0.02 10.35 7.81
N HIS A 356 0.43 9.18 7.32
CA HIS A 356 0.05 8.64 6.03
C HIS A 356 -1.09 7.63 6.20
N PRO A 357 -2.04 7.53 5.25
CA PRO A 357 -3.25 6.75 5.43
C PRO A 357 -2.86 5.29 5.51
N ASP A 358 -2.91 4.76 6.73
CA ASP A 358 -2.84 3.33 6.91
C ASP A 358 -4.13 2.69 6.40
N GLY A 359 -4.06 1.42 6.09
CA GLY A 359 -5.04 0.47 5.55
C GLY A 359 -5.31 -0.65 6.57
N ASN A 360 -5.23 -0.31 7.87
CA ASN A 360 -5.63 -1.01 9.10
C ASN A 360 -4.81 -2.23 9.53
N SER A 361 -3.63 -2.43 8.97
CA SER A 361 -2.52 -2.94 9.78
C SER A 361 -1.58 -1.76 10.04
N PHE A 362 -0.92 -1.71 11.19
CA PHE A 362 0.35 -0.98 11.31
C PHE A 362 1.40 -1.69 10.44
N ASP A 363 1.17 -1.70 9.13
CA ASP A 363 2.10 -2.13 8.08
C ASP A 363 1.72 -1.40 6.79
N PHE A 364 2.25 -0.17 6.67
CA PHE A 364 1.95 0.79 5.60
C PHE A 364 3.20 1.28 4.91
N PHE A 365 3.94 0.35 4.28
CA PHE A 365 5.16 0.73 3.57
C PHE A 365 5.36 0.06 2.21
N LYS A 366 4.29 -0.20 1.46
CA LYS A 366 4.45 -0.23 -0.01
C LYS A 366 4.17 1.13 -0.65
N GLY A 367 5.20 1.99 -0.61
CA GLY A 367 5.82 2.50 -1.84
C GLY A 367 5.15 3.65 -2.58
N LEU A 368 4.72 4.73 -1.91
CA LEU A 368 4.03 5.83 -2.59
C LEU A 368 4.66 7.21 -2.37
N LEU A 369 5.89 7.35 -2.86
CA LEU A 369 6.58 8.63 -3.02
C LEU A 369 7.32 8.68 -4.37
N ALA A 370 6.93 9.59 -5.26
CA ALA A 370 7.87 10.30 -6.15
C ALA A 370 7.22 11.54 -6.78
N ARG A 371 7.61 12.75 -6.33
CA ARG A 371 7.24 14.08 -6.90
C ARG A 371 7.45 14.14 -8.42
N THR A 372 6.63 14.92 -9.14
CA THR A 372 6.81 15.20 -10.57
C THR A 372 7.34 16.61 -10.70
N SER A 373 8.57 16.73 -11.19
CA SER A 373 8.98 17.74 -12.17
C SER A 373 10.34 17.31 -12.74
N ALA A 374 10.59 17.70 -13.99
CA ALA A 374 11.78 17.45 -14.81
C ALA A 374 13.04 17.06 -14.02
N MET A 375 13.62 15.89 -14.36
CA MET A 375 14.86 15.31 -13.82
C MET A 375 15.41 16.06 -12.61
N ALA A 376 14.84 15.81 -11.43
CA ALA A 376 15.63 15.96 -10.23
C ALA A 376 16.68 14.86 -10.28
N GLN A 377 17.93 15.23 -10.11
CA GLN A 377 19.12 14.39 -10.12
C GLN A 377 19.13 13.32 -8.99
N ASP A 378 17.98 13.09 -8.33
CA ASP A 378 17.81 12.46 -7.00
C ASP A 378 16.78 11.30 -6.97
N ASP A 379 16.18 10.90 -8.10
CA ASP A 379 15.32 9.70 -8.13
C ASP A 379 16.19 8.45 -8.29
N PRO A 380 16.10 7.42 -7.43
CA PRO A 380 16.96 6.24 -7.53
C PRO A 380 16.51 5.22 -8.59
N VAL A 381 15.43 5.48 -9.34
CA VAL A 381 14.90 4.57 -10.37
C VAL A 381 14.80 5.22 -11.75
N VAL A 382 14.84 4.40 -12.80
CA VAL A 382 14.50 4.80 -14.18
C VAL A 382 13.48 3.84 -14.78
N SER A 383 12.61 4.33 -15.65
CA SER A 383 11.61 3.49 -16.32
C SER A 383 12.21 2.62 -17.43
N ALA A 384 11.58 1.49 -17.73
CA ALA A 384 11.92 0.65 -18.89
C ALA A 384 11.89 1.43 -20.21
N GLN A 385 10.95 2.36 -20.37
CA GLN A 385 10.87 3.22 -21.56
C GLN A 385 12.09 4.13 -21.69
N TRP A 386 12.54 4.73 -20.58
CA TRP A 386 13.74 5.58 -20.58
C TRP A 386 14.96 4.76 -20.98
N LEU A 387 15.16 3.60 -20.36
CA LEU A 387 16.30 2.75 -20.69
C LEU A 387 16.26 2.31 -22.16
N HIS A 388 15.09 1.92 -22.67
CA HIS A 388 14.93 1.54 -24.08
C HIS A 388 15.34 2.69 -25.04
N GLN A 389 14.98 3.93 -24.74
CA GLN A 389 15.34 5.11 -25.55
C GLN A 389 16.83 5.48 -25.50
N HIS A 390 17.53 5.06 -24.45
CA HIS A 390 18.93 5.41 -24.19
C HIS A 390 19.88 4.20 -24.35
N LEU A 391 19.33 3.04 -24.74
CA LEU A 391 20.09 1.82 -24.90
C LEU A 391 21.09 1.97 -26.04
N GLY A 392 22.34 1.57 -25.81
CA GLY A 392 23.42 1.67 -26.79
C GLY A 392 24.17 3.00 -26.79
N LEU A 393 23.77 3.99 -25.99
CA LEU A 393 24.61 5.16 -25.73
C LEU A 393 25.89 4.75 -24.99
N HIS A 394 27.04 5.26 -25.41
CA HIS A 394 28.35 4.87 -24.84
C HIS A 394 28.52 5.21 -23.36
N ASP A 395 27.78 6.20 -22.86
CA ASP A 395 27.77 6.63 -21.46
C ASP A 395 26.66 5.94 -20.64
N VAL A 396 25.91 4.98 -21.19
CA VAL A 396 24.88 4.21 -20.47
C VAL A 396 25.32 2.76 -20.35
N LYS A 397 25.53 2.32 -19.11
CA LYS A 397 25.97 0.96 -18.75
C LYS A 397 24.81 0.25 -18.06
N VAL A 398 24.47 -0.94 -18.54
CA VAL A 398 23.38 -1.74 -17.97
C VAL A 398 23.97 -2.93 -17.26
N LEU A 399 23.52 -3.18 -16.03
CA LEU A 399 23.95 -4.30 -15.20
C LEU A 399 22.77 -5.22 -14.89
N ASP A 400 22.94 -6.50 -15.21
CA ASP A 400 22.12 -7.57 -14.65
C ASP A 400 22.73 -7.98 -13.31
N ALA A 401 22.01 -7.69 -12.23
CA ALA A 401 22.40 -8.00 -10.87
C ALA A 401 21.49 -9.07 -10.28
N SER A 402 21.00 -10.01 -11.11
CA SER A 402 20.13 -11.09 -10.67
C SER A 402 20.84 -12.00 -9.65
N TRP A 403 20.17 -12.22 -8.53
CA TRP A 403 20.53 -13.18 -7.51
C TRP A 403 19.24 -13.77 -6.92
N TYR A 404 19.26 -15.05 -6.53
CA TYR A 404 18.08 -15.77 -6.04
C TYR A 404 18.43 -16.54 -4.76
N MET A 405 17.42 -16.82 -3.94
CA MET A 405 17.61 -17.62 -2.74
C MET A 405 17.97 -19.06 -3.13
N PRO A 406 18.83 -19.76 -2.34
CA PRO A 406 19.23 -21.13 -2.64
C PRO A 406 18.06 -22.10 -2.85
N GLU A 407 16.95 -21.91 -2.13
CA GLU A 407 15.77 -22.77 -2.18
C GLU A 407 14.99 -22.65 -3.50
N GLU A 408 15.19 -21.56 -4.24
CA GLU A 408 14.51 -21.33 -5.51
C GLU A 408 15.07 -22.20 -6.64
N ASN A 409 16.27 -22.78 -6.46
CA ASN A 409 16.95 -23.61 -7.46
C ASN A 409 17.06 -22.92 -8.84
N ARG A 410 17.32 -21.60 -8.83
CA ARG A 410 17.50 -20.77 -10.02
C ARG A 410 18.96 -20.37 -10.15
N ASP A 411 19.50 -20.48 -11.36
CA ASP A 411 20.86 -20.06 -11.68
C ASP A 411 20.80 -18.69 -12.40
N PRO A 412 21.15 -17.58 -11.73
CA PRO A 412 21.07 -16.26 -12.34
C PRO A 412 22.04 -16.10 -13.51
N TRP A 413 23.19 -16.77 -13.47
CA TRP A 413 24.16 -16.73 -14.57
C TRP A 413 23.61 -17.44 -15.81
N GLN A 414 23.04 -18.63 -15.63
CA GLN A 414 22.39 -19.35 -16.72
C GLN A 414 21.20 -18.58 -17.30
N GLU A 415 20.36 -17.99 -16.46
CA GLU A 415 19.22 -17.18 -16.90
C GLU A 415 19.66 -15.94 -17.69
N TYR A 416 20.69 -15.24 -17.23
CA TYR A 416 21.29 -14.12 -17.95
C TYR A 416 21.83 -14.53 -19.33
N GLN A 417 22.49 -15.68 -19.43
CA GLN A 417 22.98 -16.22 -20.72
C GLN A 417 21.83 -16.51 -21.70
N MET A 418 20.69 -16.97 -21.19
CA MET A 418 19.50 -17.26 -22.01
C MET A 418 18.78 -15.99 -22.45
N ALA A 419 18.56 -15.05 -21.53
CA ALA A 419 17.75 -13.87 -21.78
C ALA A 419 18.10 -12.69 -20.86
N HIS A 420 18.64 -11.62 -21.44
CA HIS A 420 19.04 -10.40 -20.72
C HIS A 420 18.66 -9.14 -21.51
N ILE A 421 18.72 -7.96 -20.88
CA ILE A 421 18.58 -6.69 -21.60
C ILE A 421 19.79 -6.53 -22.53
N ARG A 422 19.57 -6.24 -23.82
CA ARG A 422 20.65 -6.18 -24.80
C ARG A 422 21.76 -5.21 -24.37
N GLY A 423 23.00 -5.71 -24.34
CA GLY A 423 24.18 -4.93 -23.94
C GLY A 423 24.39 -4.82 -22.43
N ALA A 424 23.54 -5.45 -21.61
CA ALA A 424 23.81 -5.59 -20.18
C ALA A 424 25.03 -6.46 -19.92
N LEU A 425 25.74 -6.17 -18.83
CA LEU A 425 26.80 -7.00 -18.26
C LEU A 425 26.29 -7.64 -16.98
N PHE A 426 26.75 -8.85 -16.66
CA PHE A 426 26.38 -9.49 -15.40
C PHE A 426 27.28 -9.01 -14.27
N PHE A 427 26.65 -8.49 -13.23
CA PHE A 427 27.29 -8.12 -11.97
C PHE A 427 27.10 -9.27 -10.98
N ASP A 428 28.16 -10.03 -10.75
CA ASP A 428 28.15 -11.18 -9.86
C ASP A 428 28.20 -10.73 -8.39
N ILE A 429 27.04 -10.73 -7.73
CA ILE A 429 26.91 -10.33 -6.33
C ILE A 429 27.66 -11.29 -5.40
N ASP A 430 27.80 -12.57 -5.75
CA ASP A 430 28.57 -13.54 -4.97
C ASP A 430 30.08 -13.41 -5.23
N GLY A 431 30.46 -12.95 -6.44
CA GLY A 431 31.84 -12.73 -6.85
C GLY A 431 32.46 -11.43 -6.33
N ILE A 432 31.68 -10.35 -6.26
CA ILE A 432 32.11 -8.99 -5.91
C ILE A 432 31.78 -8.67 -4.46
N VAL A 433 32.50 -9.33 -3.55
CA VAL A 433 32.30 -9.29 -2.10
C VAL A 433 33.61 -9.10 -1.33
N ASP A 434 33.51 -8.80 -0.04
CA ASP A 434 34.67 -8.85 0.86
C ASP A 434 35.20 -10.28 1.00
N ARG A 435 36.48 -10.47 0.69
CA ARG A 435 37.16 -11.78 0.78
C ARG A 435 37.92 -11.98 2.09
N THR A 436 37.85 -11.04 3.03
CA THR A 436 38.47 -11.20 4.37
C THR A 436 37.59 -11.97 5.35
N THR A 437 36.38 -12.34 4.94
CA THR A 437 35.37 -13.02 5.74
C THR A 437 34.66 -14.08 4.91
N ASP A 438 34.21 -15.15 5.58
CA ASP A 438 33.40 -16.21 4.97
C ASP A 438 31.90 -15.86 4.91
N LEU A 439 31.53 -14.66 5.38
CA LEU A 439 30.16 -14.17 5.35
C LEU A 439 29.74 -13.78 3.92
N PRO A 440 28.52 -14.16 3.48
CA PRO A 440 28.06 -13.85 2.14
C PRO A 440 27.77 -12.35 1.96
N HIS A 441 28.01 -11.87 0.74
CA HIS A 441 27.57 -10.54 0.24
C HIS A 441 28.10 -9.33 0.99
N MET A 442 29.14 -9.47 1.83
CA MET A 442 29.75 -8.35 2.56
C MET A 442 30.34 -7.31 1.59
N LEU A 443 30.24 -6.02 1.92
CA LEU A 443 30.73 -4.93 1.07
C LEU A 443 32.26 -5.07 0.85
N PRO A 444 32.73 -5.18 -0.41
CA PRO A 444 34.16 -5.28 -0.70
C PRO A 444 34.94 -4.03 -0.29
N SER A 445 36.27 -4.09 -0.28
CA SER A 445 37.10 -2.90 -0.16
C SER A 445 36.87 -1.94 -1.34
N LYS A 446 37.14 -0.64 -1.14
CA LYS A 446 37.01 0.36 -2.22
C LYS A 446 37.93 0.02 -3.40
N GLU A 447 39.10 -0.56 -3.14
CA GLU A 447 40.06 -1.00 -4.14
C GLU A 447 39.51 -2.18 -4.96
N ALA A 448 38.92 -3.17 -4.28
CA ALA A 448 38.34 -4.34 -4.94
C ALA A 448 37.11 -3.97 -5.76
N PHE A 449 36.24 -3.10 -5.24
CA PHE A 449 35.08 -2.58 -5.98
C PHE A 449 35.51 -1.78 -7.22
N ALA A 450 36.47 -0.86 -7.06
CA ALA A 450 37.02 -0.08 -8.16
C ALA A 450 37.62 -0.98 -9.25
N ALA A 451 38.35 -2.02 -8.87
CA ALA A 451 38.94 -2.98 -9.81
C ALA A 451 37.86 -3.79 -10.55
N ALA A 452 36.85 -4.30 -9.84
CA ALA A 452 35.76 -5.08 -10.42
C ALA A 452 34.94 -4.25 -11.43
N VAL A 453 34.52 -3.05 -11.03
CA VAL A 453 33.72 -2.14 -11.86
C VAL A 453 34.52 -1.65 -13.07
N SER A 454 35.84 -1.44 -12.91
CA SER A 454 36.73 -1.13 -14.03
C SER A 454 36.81 -2.28 -15.04
N ALA A 455 36.87 -3.52 -14.56
CA ALA A 455 36.87 -4.72 -15.41
C ALA A 455 35.53 -4.94 -16.16
N LEU A 456 34.43 -4.41 -15.61
CA LEU A 456 33.14 -4.30 -16.30
C LEU A 456 33.07 -3.13 -17.29
N ASP A 457 34.19 -2.44 -17.56
CA ASP A 457 34.27 -1.30 -18.48
C ASP A 457 33.34 -0.13 -18.08
N ILE A 458 33.23 0.13 -16.78
CA ILE A 458 32.49 1.26 -16.22
C ILE A 458 33.46 2.34 -15.76
N ARG A 459 33.15 3.60 -16.05
CA ARG A 459 33.91 4.80 -15.67
C ARG A 459 33.10 5.72 -14.77
N ASN A 460 33.75 6.61 -14.04
CA ASN A 460 33.08 7.53 -13.11
C ASN A 460 32.01 8.43 -13.76
N GLN A 461 32.15 8.76 -15.04
CA GLN A 461 31.18 9.60 -15.76
C GLN A 461 29.95 8.86 -16.27
N ASP A 462 30.01 7.53 -16.37
CA ASP A 462 28.97 6.71 -16.97
C ASP A 462 27.69 6.74 -16.12
N LYS A 463 26.55 6.49 -16.75
CA LYS A 463 25.24 6.30 -16.14
C LYS A 463 25.01 4.80 -16.00
N VAL A 464 24.87 4.31 -14.77
CA VAL A 464 24.73 2.88 -14.49
C VAL A 464 23.27 2.56 -14.19
N ILE A 465 22.66 1.69 -14.99
CA ILE A 465 21.29 1.21 -14.80
C ILE A 465 21.33 -0.26 -14.38
N ILE A 466 20.73 -0.59 -13.25
CA ILE A 466 20.83 -1.92 -12.65
C ILE A 466 19.44 -2.56 -12.62
N TYR A 467 19.32 -3.80 -13.06
CA TYR A 467 18.08 -4.56 -12.98
C TYR A 467 18.34 -5.97 -12.44
N ASP A 468 17.27 -6.67 -12.05
CA ASP A 468 17.31 -8.09 -11.73
C ASP A 468 16.11 -8.82 -12.36
N GLY A 469 16.19 -10.14 -12.39
CA GLY A 469 15.17 -11.00 -12.99
C GLY A 469 13.86 -11.11 -12.19
N LYS A 470 13.79 -10.58 -10.96
CA LYS A 470 12.60 -10.58 -10.09
C LYS A 470 11.85 -9.24 -10.10
N GLY A 471 12.49 -8.16 -10.53
CA GLY A 471 11.91 -6.82 -10.62
C GLY A 471 12.54 -5.82 -9.65
N PHE A 472 12.57 -6.15 -8.36
CA PHE A 472 13.12 -5.32 -7.28
C PHE A 472 13.60 -6.19 -6.11
N PHE A 473 14.58 -7.05 -6.37
CA PHE A 473 15.10 -7.98 -5.39
C PHE A 473 16.57 -7.70 -5.07
N SER A 474 17.47 -8.00 -5.99
CA SER A 474 18.92 -7.94 -5.80
C SER A 474 19.59 -6.71 -6.45
N ALA A 475 18.98 -6.12 -7.48
CA ALA A 475 19.51 -4.93 -8.15
C ALA A 475 19.78 -3.74 -7.22
N PRO A 476 18.92 -3.45 -6.24
CA PRO A 476 19.16 -2.32 -5.36
C PRO A 476 20.39 -2.45 -4.44
N ARG A 477 20.85 -3.67 -4.14
CA ARG A 477 22.10 -3.91 -3.40
C ARG A 477 23.28 -3.32 -4.16
N VAL A 478 23.37 -3.63 -5.44
CA VAL A 478 24.41 -3.12 -6.32
C VAL A 478 24.29 -1.60 -6.48
N TRP A 479 23.07 -1.06 -6.59
CA TRP A 479 22.84 0.40 -6.58
C TRP A 479 23.44 1.06 -5.33
N TRP A 480 23.21 0.48 -4.14
CA TRP A 480 23.77 1.00 -2.90
C TRP A 480 25.30 0.88 -2.86
N MET A 481 25.88 -0.20 -3.38
CA MET A 481 27.35 -0.35 -3.50
C MET A 481 27.97 0.80 -4.32
N PHE A 482 27.38 1.17 -5.46
CA PHE A 482 27.86 2.33 -6.23
C PHE A 482 27.75 3.63 -5.42
N ARG A 483 26.65 3.83 -4.69
CA ARG A 483 26.43 5.04 -3.86
C ARG A 483 27.40 5.14 -2.70
N VAL A 484 27.64 4.05 -1.96
CA VAL A 484 28.59 4.02 -0.84
C VAL A 484 30.03 4.22 -1.32
N PHE A 485 30.33 3.93 -2.59
CA PHE A 485 31.60 4.24 -3.23
C PHE A 485 31.59 5.53 -4.07
N GLY A 486 30.66 6.45 -3.79
CA GLY A 486 30.70 7.83 -4.28
C GLY A 486 30.18 8.04 -5.69
N HIS A 487 29.56 7.03 -6.32
CA HIS A 487 29.00 7.16 -7.66
C HIS A 487 27.49 7.41 -7.61
N SER A 488 27.08 8.65 -7.92
CA SER A 488 25.69 9.10 -7.84
C SER A 488 24.88 8.86 -9.11
N LYS A 489 25.54 8.65 -10.27
CA LYS A 489 24.88 8.42 -11.57
C LYS A 489 24.46 6.95 -11.73
N VAL A 490 23.75 6.44 -10.75
CA VAL A 490 23.30 5.04 -10.69
C VAL A 490 21.82 4.95 -10.35
N TRP A 491 21.11 4.10 -11.06
CA TRP A 491 19.67 3.92 -10.96
C TRP A 491 19.28 2.45 -11.04
N VAL A 492 18.14 2.10 -10.42
CA VAL A 492 17.50 0.78 -10.57
C VAL A 492 16.43 0.86 -11.66
N LEU A 493 16.32 -0.19 -12.49
CA LEU A 493 15.26 -0.29 -13.49
C LEU A 493 13.92 -0.59 -12.82
N ASP A 494 12.96 0.30 -12.98
CA ASP A 494 11.62 0.18 -12.42
C ASP A 494 10.89 -1.07 -12.96
N GLY A 495 10.66 -2.03 -12.07
CA GLY A 495 10.03 -3.31 -12.34
C GLY A 495 10.96 -4.36 -12.98
N GLY A 496 12.26 -4.06 -13.10
CA GLY A 496 13.32 -4.94 -13.57
C GLY A 496 13.03 -5.66 -14.89
N LEU A 497 13.57 -6.88 -15.04
CA LEU A 497 13.38 -7.68 -16.25
C LEU A 497 11.91 -8.06 -16.52
N PRO A 498 11.06 -8.36 -15.50
CA PRO A 498 9.63 -8.59 -15.73
C PRO A 498 8.92 -7.42 -16.41
N GLN A 499 9.16 -6.18 -15.97
CA GLN A 499 8.55 -5.00 -16.57
C GLN A 499 9.14 -4.69 -17.96
N TRP A 500 10.43 -4.96 -18.18
CA TRP A 500 11.03 -4.86 -19.51
C TRP A 500 10.32 -5.77 -20.52
N ARG A 501 10.11 -7.04 -20.15
CA ARG A 501 9.36 -8.02 -20.95
C ARG A 501 7.90 -7.62 -21.15
N ALA A 502 7.22 -7.19 -20.09
CA ALA A 502 5.83 -6.73 -20.16
C ALA A 502 5.65 -5.49 -21.04
N SER A 503 6.72 -4.70 -21.24
CA SER A 503 6.72 -3.54 -22.14
C SER A 503 6.94 -3.92 -23.62
N GLY A 504 7.15 -5.20 -23.92
CA GLY A 504 7.38 -5.70 -25.28
C GLY A 504 8.76 -5.35 -25.85
N PHE A 505 9.73 -4.99 -25.00
CA PHE A 505 11.08 -4.65 -25.46
C PHE A 505 11.94 -5.88 -25.68
N ASP A 506 12.79 -5.81 -26.69
CA ASP A 506 13.65 -6.93 -27.10
C ASP A 506 14.63 -7.34 -26.01
N LEU A 507 14.86 -8.65 -25.95
CA LEU A 507 15.91 -9.26 -25.13
C LEU A 507 17.10 -9.63 -26.00
N GLY A 508 18.30 -9.55 -25.44
CA GLY A 508 19.45 -10.24 -25.97
C GLY A 508 19.31 -11.74 -25.75
N SER A 509 19.56 -12.51 -26.80
CA SER A 509 19.77 -13.96 -26.77
C SER A 509 21.19 -14.25 -27.26
N ASN A 510 21.87 -15.23 -26.67
CA ASN A 510 23.29 -15.55 -26.94
C ASN A 510 24.23 -14.42 -26.54
N ILE A 511 24.69 -14.47 -25.28
CA ILE A 511 25.68 -13.55 -24.75
C ILE A 511 26.94 -13.46 -25.63
N ASN A 512 27.48 -12.25 -25.78
CA ASN A 512 28.77 -12.05 -26.43
C ASN A 512 29.91 -12.56 -25.53
N ASN A 513 30.92 -13.23 -26.10
CA ASN A 513 32.14 -13.66 -25.40
C ASN A 513 32.80 -12.52 -24.60
N ASP A 514 32.75 -11.29 -25.10
CA ASP A 514 33.26 -10.11 -24.38
C ASP A 514 32.57 -9.90 -23.03
N ALA A 515 31.25 -10.02 -22.97
CA ALA A 515 30.50 -9.85 -21.72
C ALA A 515 30.83 -10.95 -20.70
N ILE A 516 31.00 -12.20 -21.17
CA ILE A 516 31.45 -13.32 -20.30
C ILE A 516 32.84 -13.03 -19.73
N LEU A 517 33.77 -12.60 -20.58
CA LEU A 517 35.14 -12.30 -20.18
C LEU A 517 35.19 -11.16 -19.15
N LYS A 518 34.37 -10.13 -19.33
CA LYS A 518 34.27 -8.99 -18.39
C LYS A 518 33.74 -9.41 -17.02
N SER A 519 32.67 -10.18 -16.95
CA SER A 519 32.14 -10.67 -15.66
C SER A 519 33.15 -11.55 -14.91
N LYS A 520 33.86 -12.44 -15.63
CA LYS A 520 34.94 -13.25 -15.03
C LYS A 520 36.14 -12.39 -14.59
N ALA A 521 36.52 -11.41 -15.41
CA ALA A 521 37.60 -10.49 -15.09
C ALA A 521 37.28 -9.65 -13.84
N ALA A 522 36.02 -9.26 -13.65
CA ALA A 522 35.58 -8.55 -12.46
C ALA A 522 35.80 -9.37 -11.17
N ASN A 523 35.43 -10.66 -11.18
CA ASN A 523 35.67 -11.56 -10.04
C ASN A 523 37.17 -11.76 -9.78
N ASN A 524 37.96 -12.03 -10.83
CA ASN A 524 39.40 -12.20 -10.70
C ASN A 524 40.10 -10.92 -10.20
N ALA A 525 39.57 -9.74 -10.56
CA ALA A 525 40.10 -8.46 -10.09
C ALA A 525 39.91 -8.30 -8.59
N VAL A 526 38.76 -8.70 -8.04
CA VAL A 526 38.52 -8.75 -6.59
C VAL A 526 39.53 -9.67 -5.91
N GLU A 527 39.68 -10.91 -6.40
CA GLU A 527 40.64 -11.87 -5.86
C GLU A 527 42.08 -11.34 -5.89
N THR A 528 42.47 -10.72 -7.00
CA THR A 528 43.82 -10.14 -7.16
C THR A 528 44.10 -9.07 -6.12
N VAL A 529 43.14 -8.17 -5.88
CA VAL A 529 43.29 -7.09 -4.89
C VAL A 529 43.46 -7.67 -3.48
N TYR A 530 42.64 -8.65 -3.09
CA TYR A 530 42.74 -9.26 -1.76
C TYR A 530 44.01 -10.11 -1.58
N ASN A 531 44.59 -10.62 -2.67
CA ASN A 531 45.90 -11.29 -2.68
C ASN A 531 47.09 -10.31 -2.74
N GLY A 532 46.87 -8.99 -2.61
CA GLY A 532 47.91 -7.97 -2.62
C GLY A 532 48.45 -7.61 -4.01
N GLY A 533 47.79 -8.09 -5.07
CA GLY A 533 48.12 -7.71 -6.45
C GLY A 533 47.54 -6.35 -6.83
N MET A 534 48.11 -5.73 -7.86
CA MET A 534 47.57 -4.51 -8.46
C MET A 534 46.76 -4.85 -9.71
N ALA A 535 45.53 -4.35 -9.80
CA ALA A 535 44.75 -4.43 -11.04
C ALA A 535 45.42 -3.56 -12.13
N THR A 536 45.47 -4.07 -13.36
CA THR A 536 46.30 -3.52 -14.43
C THR A 536 45.80 -2.21 -15.03
N THR A 537 44.49 -1.93 -14.97
CA THR A 537 43.92 -0.64 -15.40
C THR A 537 42.68 -0.32 -14.59
N ILE A 538 42.71 0.77 -13.83
CA ILE A 538 41.58 1.29 -13.06
C ILE A 538 40.94 2.44 -13.83
N THR A 539 39.69 2.26 -14.24
CA THR A 539 38.88 3.25 -14.98
C THR A 539 37.79 3.87 -14.12
N PHE A 540 37.55 3.30 -12.94
CA PHE A 540 36.60 3.77 -11.94
C PHE A 540 37.31 4.08 -10.61
N GLN A 541 37.17 5.32 -10.12
CA GLN A 541 37.66 5.75 -8.81
C GLN A 541 36.53 5.60 -7.79
N ALA A 542 36.74 4.76 -6.77
CA ALA A 542 35.81 4.58 -5.66
C ALA A 542 36.15 5.53 -4.49
N GLU A 543 35.15 6.29 -4.03
CA GLU A 543 35.26 7.15 -2.86
C GLU A 543 34.28 6.69 -1.79
N PHE A 544 34.80 6.06 -0.74
CA PHE A 544 33.97 5.52 0.33
C PHE A 544 33.24 6.62 1.12
N GLN A 545 31.94 6.46 1.28
CA GLN A 545 31.01 7.38 1.93
C GLN A 545 30.63 6.83 3.32
N PRO A 546 31.40 7.11 4.38
CA PRO A 546 31.20 6.52 5.72
C PRO A 546 29.87 6.91 6.37
N GLN A 547 29.20 7.97 5.90
CA GLN A 547 27.87 8.38 6.33
C GLN A 547 26.76 7.45 5.81
N LEU A 548 27.00 6.73 4.71
CA LEU A 548 26.04 5.78 4.11
C LEU A 548 26.21 4.35 4.63
N PHE A 549 27.15 4.12 5.54
CA PHE A 549 27.55 2.79 6.01
C PHE A 549 27.67 2.72 7.54
N TRP A 550 27.09 1.69 8.15
CA TRP A 550 27.28 1.34 9.55
C TRP A 550 28.01 0.01 9.70
N THR A 551 29.03 -0.03 10.56
CA THR A 551 29.69 -1.27 10.99
C THR A 551 28.88 -1.96 12.08
N LEU A 552 29.08 -3.27 12.24
CA LEU A 552 28.56 -4.07 13.37
C LEU A 552 28.84 -3.39 14.72
N GLU A 553 30.07 -2.95 14.96
CA GLU A 553 30.48 -2.27 16.19
C GLU A 553 29.79 -0.90 16.38
N LYS A 554 29.48 -0.18 15.30
CA LYS A 554 28.71 1.06 15.39
C LYS A 554 27.26 0.78 15.80
N VAL A 555 26.64 -0.26 15.22
CA VAL A 555 25.29 -0.70 15.61
C VAL A 555 25.28 -1.13 17.08
N ARG A 556 26.26 -1.92 17.53
CA ARG A 556 26.41 -2.34 18.94
C ARG A 556 26.55 -1.15 19.89
N ARG A 557 27.44 -0.19 19.61
CA ARG A 557 27.61 1.00 20.47
C ARG A 557 26.35 1.84 20.56
N LEU A 558 25.61 1.97 19.45
CA LEU A 558 24.33 2.69 19.44
C LEU A 558 23.29 1.96 20.32
N LEU A 559 23.21 0.63 20.26
CA LEU A 559 22.36 -0.18 21.13
C LEU A 559 22.69 0.01 22.62
N LEU A 560 23.97 -0.07 22.98
CA LEU A 560 24.44 0.06 24.37
C LEU A 560 24.27 1.48 24.92
N SER A 561 24.20 2.49 24.07
CA SER A 561 24.13 3.90 24.48
C SER A 561 22.74 4.38 24.90
N GLU A 562 21.70 3.53 24.79
CA GLU A 562 20.27 3.88 24.94
C GLU A 562 19.79 5.09 24.10
N LYS A 563 20.64 5.62 23.21
CA LYS A 563 20.27 6.69 22.29
C LYS A 563 19.38 6.14 21.20
N TRP A 564 18.33 6.89 20.89
CA TRP A 564 17.41 6.57 19.81
C TRP A 564 18.13 6.66 18.46
N PHE A 565 18.19 5.54 17.73
CA PHE A 565 18.59 5.48 16.34
C PHE A 565 17.54 4.72 15.52
N ARG A 566 17.37 5.09 14.25
CA ARG A 566 16.57 4.32 13.29
C ARG A 566 17.54 3.61 12.35
N MET A 567 17.57 2.28 12.43
CA MET A 567 18.28 1.44 11.47
C MET A 567 17.28 0.88 10.48
N TYR A 568 17.50 1.14 9.20
CA TYR A 568 16.70 0.52 8.15
C TYR A 568 17.41 -0.75 7.72
N LEU A 569 16.75 -1.89 7.87
CA LEU A 569 17.20 -3.15 7.29
C LEU A 569 16.49 -3.29 5.94
N LEU A 570 17.27 -3.30 4.86
CA LEU A 570 16.78 -3.59 3.52
C LEU A 570 16.65 -5.11 3.42
N ASP A 571 15.41 -5.62 3.47
CA ASP A 571 15.15 -7.05 3.28
C ASP A 571 14.79 -7.34 1.82
N TYR A 572 15.44 -8.35 1.26
CA TYR A 572 15.32 -8.83 -0.11
C TYR A 572 14.01 -9.58 -0.27
N SER A 573 12.86 -8.91 -0.34
CA SER A 573 11.62 -9.61 -0.66
C SER A 573 10.68 -8.77 -1.50
N ASN A 574 10.22 -9.37 -2.60
CA ASN A 574 9.14 -8.85 -3.42
C ASN A 574 7.81 -8.94 -2.65
N ASP A 575 6.82 -8.18 -3.12
CA ASP A 575 5.52 -7.93 -2.52
C ASP A 575 4.69 -9.13 -2.03
N ILE A 576 4.88 -10.31 -2.60
CA ILE A 576 4.20 -11.56 -2.19
C ILE A 576 4.96 -12.25 -1.05
N GLU A 577 6.28 -12.08 -0.99
CA GLU A 577 7.16 -12.57 0.07
C GLU A 577 7.30 -11.60 1.24
N LEU A 578 6.80 -10.37 1.11
CA LEU A 578 6.80 -9.37 2.18
C LEU A 578 6.07 -9.86 3.44
N LEU A 579 4.99 -10.64 3.25
CA LEU A 579 4.32 -11.37 4.32
C LEU A 579 5.19 -12.47 4.96
N GLY A 580 6.14 -13.04 4.23
CA GLY A 580 7.12 -14.01 4.71
C GLY A 580 8.34 -13.34 5.37
N SER A 581 8.83 -12.23 4.81
CA SER A 581 9.89 -11.39 5.34
C SER A 581 9.50 -10.74 6.66
N CYS A 582 8.32 -10.11 6.76
CA CYS A 582 7.82 -9.59 8.05
C CYS A 582 7.71 -10.72 9.09
N LYS A 583 7.25 -11.91 8.70
CA LYS A 583 7.23 -13.07 9.59
C LYS A 583 8.63 -13.55 9.99
N ARG A 584 9.63 -13.50 9.11
CA ARG A 584 11.03 -13.84 9.44
C ARG A 584 11.66 -12.79 10.36
N PHE A 585 11.45 -11.51 10.06
CA PHE A 585 11.82 -10.35 10.86
C PHE A 585 11.23 -10.44 12.28
N ASP A 586 9.95 -10.79 12.39
CA ASP A 586 9.26 -10.98 13.67
C ASP A 586 9.63 -12.32 14.36
N GLY A 587 10.40 -13.20 13.70
CA GLY A 587 10.77 -14.51 14.23
C GLY A 587 9.66 -15.56 14.22
N VAL A 588 8.57 -15.33 13.47
CA VAL A 588 7.39 -16.20 13.32
C VAL A 588 7.58 -17.27 12.24
N ALA A 589 8.36 -16.99 11.20
CA ALA A 589 8.73 -17.96 10.17
C ALA A 589 10.21 -18.37 10.29
N PRO A 590 10.58 -19.62 9.97
CA PRO A 590 11.97 -20.07 10.00
C PRO A 590 12.81 -19.33 8.94
N GLU A 591 14.07 -19.08 9.26
CA GLU A 591 15.03 -18.54 8.32
C GLU A 591 15.44 -19.65 7.32
N PRO A 592 15.34 -19.42 5.99
CA PRO A 592 15.67 -20.42 4.97
C PRO A 592 17.11 -20.92 5.05
N ARG A 593 18.06 -20.02 5.39
CA ARG A 593 19.48 -20.38 5.51
C ARG A 593 19.72 -21.31 6.70
N LYS A 594 20.27 -22.48 6.43
CA LYS A 594 20.58 -23.51 7.44
C LYS A 594 21.49 -22.94 8.54
N GLY A 595 21.07 -23.09 9.79
CA GLY A 595 21.84 -22.68 10.97
C GLY A 595 21.69 -21.21 11.37
N VAL A 596 20.97 -20.39 10.59
CA VAL A 596 20.66 -18.99 10.93
C VAL A 596 19.31 -18.96 11.66
N ARG A 597 19.22 -18.21 12.76
CA ARG A 597 17.97 -18.09 13.54
C ARG A 597 17.12 -16.94 12.99
N SER A 598 15.79 -17.01 13.13
CA SER A 598 14.88 -15.93 12.74
C SER A 598 14.85 -14.81 13.79
N GLY A 599 14.47 -13.59 13.39
CA GLY A 599 14.35 -12.41 14.26
C GLY A 599 14.87 -11.12 13.60
N HIS A 600 15.08 -10.08 14.41
CA HIS A 600 15.67 -8.83 13.96
C HIS A 600 16.55 -8.14 15.02
N ILE A 601 17.36 -7.18 14.57
CA ILE A 601 18.19 -6.34 15.43
C ILE A 601 17.28 -5.35 16.19
N PRO A 602 17.39 -5.21 17.53
CA PRO A 602 16.56 -4.26 18.28
C PRO A 602 16.64 -2.83 17.72
N GLY A 603 15.47 -2.20 17.53
CA GLY A 603 15.39 -0.84 16.97
C GLY A 603 15.55 -0.75 15.45
N SER A 604 15.73 -1.88 14.76
CA SER A 604 15.56 -1.94 13.30
C SER A 604 14.08 -1.86 12.91
N ILE A 605 13.82 -1.37 11.69
CA ILE A 605 12.49 -1.31 11.09
C ILE A 605 12.54 -2.09 9.78
N CYS A 606 11.62 -3.03 9.61
CA CYS A 606 11.39 -3.69 8.33
C CYS A 606 10.74 -2.69 7.36
N VAL A 607 11.36 -2.46 6.21
CA VAL A 607 10.84 -1.59 5.15
C VAL A 607 10.92 -2.32 3.80
N PRO A 608 9.84 -2.31 3.00
CA PRO A 608 9.85 -2.79 1.62
C PRO A 608 10.92 -2.11 0.77
N PHE A 609 11.49 -2.85 -0.18
CA PHE A 609 12.62 -2.37 -0.97
C PHE A 609 12.39 -1.03 -1.68
N PRO A 610 11.26 -0.81 -2.39
CA PRO A 610 10.99 0.48 -3.05
C PRO A 610 11.01 1.66 -2.07
N GLU A 611 10.61 1.42 -0.82
CA GLU A 611 10.65 2.40 0.25
C GLU A 611 12.06 2.58 0.82
N GLY A 612 12.78 1.49 1.04
CA GLY A 612 14.19 1.52 1.40
C GLY A 612 15.03 2.32 0.41
N LEU A 613 14.83 2.09 -0.89
CA LEU A 613 15.51 2.79 -1.98
C LEU A 613 15.17 4.30 -1.98
N HIS A 614 13.89 4.65 -1.81
CA HIS A 614 13.45 6.04 -1.70
C HIS A 614 14.11 6.77 -0.52
N ARG A 615 14.28 6.08 0.61
CA ARG A 615 14.82 6.64 1.86
C ARG A 615 16.35 6.73 1.83
N VAL A 616 17.03 5.67 1.38
CA VAL A 616 18.50 5.61 1.26
C VAL A 616 19.02 6.57 0.18
N GLY A 617 18.23 6.83 -0.87
CA GLY A 617 18.63 7.72 -1.97
C GLY A 617 18.61 9.22 -1.67
N LYS A 618 17.85 9.67 -0.66
CA LYS A 618 17.50 11.10 -0.44
C LYS A 618 18.02 11.76 0.82
N HIS A 619 18.41 10.98 1.84
CA HIS A 619 18.58 11.51 3.19
C HIS A 619 19.88 11.08 3.89
N ASP A 620 20.91 10.67 3.14
CA ASP A 620 22.18 10.18 3.72
C ASP A 620 21.94 9.13 4.82
N ILE A 621 20.99 8.23 4.59
CA ILE A 621 20.61 7.23 5.59
C ILE A 621 21.63 6.09 5.53
N PRO A 622 22.38 5.85 6.62
CA PRO A 622 23.33 4.77 6.67
C PRO A 622 22.63 3.41 6.62
N VAL A 623 23.22 2.50 5.85
CA VAL A 623 22.81 1.09 5.79
C VAL A 623 23.81 0.28 6.62
N TYR A 624 23.30 -0.59 7.47
CA TYR A 624 24.11 -1.63 8.09
C TYR A 624 24.34 -2.72 7.06
N ASP A 625 25.60 -2.89 6.69
CA ASP A 625 26.03 -3.82 5.64
C ASP A 625 26.15 -5.26 6.10
N GLY A 626 26.21 -5.46 7.42
CA GLY A 626 26.34 -6.78 7.98
C GLY A 626 25.14 -7.63 7.60
N SER A 627 25.43 -8.76 6.95
CA SER A 627 24.41 -9.77 6.70
C SER A 627 23.74 -10.15 8.03
N TRP A 628 22.48 -10.54 7.99
CA TRP A 628 21.83 -11.14 9.17
C TRP A 628 22.65 -12.32 9.73
N THR A 629 23.41 -13.00 8.86
CA THR A 629 24.41 -14.01 9.22
C THR A 629 25.56 -13.46 10.06
N GLU A 630 26.06 -12.24 9.80
CA GLU A 630 27.07 -11.57 10.63
C GLU A 630 26.55 -11.32 12.05
N TRP A 631 25.30 -10.87 12.17
CA TRP A 631 24.67 -10.61 13.47
C TRP A 631 24.44 -11.91 14.26
N GLU A 632 23.91 -12.93 13.58
CA GLU A 632 23.63 -14.24 14.18
C GLU A 632 24.88 -15.04 14.57
N ALA A 633 26.04 -14.73 13.98
CA ALA A 633 27.32 -15.33 14.37
C ALA A 633 27.83 -14.83 15.74
N GLN A 634 27.22 -13.78 16.31
CA GLN A 634 27.67 -13.16 17.56
C GLN A 634 26.89 -13.66 18.79
N PRO A 635 27.48 -13.58 20.00
CA PRO A 635 26.79 -13.98 21.23
C PRO A 635 25.62 -13.04 21.58
N ASP A 636 24.47 -13.62 21.94
CA ASP A 636 23.23 -12.90 22.29
C ASP A 636 23.42 -11.89 23.46
N SER A 637 24.41 -12.08 24.32
CA SER A 637 24.72 -11.18 25.44
C SER A 637 25.16 -9.78 24.99
N ASP A 638 25.86 -9.71 23.85
CA ASP A 638 26.40 -8.48 23.29
C ASP A 638 25.63 -8.00 22.07
N TYR A 639 24.91 -8.91 21.40
CA TYR A 639 24.15 -8.69 20.18
C TYR A 639 22.73 -9.26 20.33
N PRO A 640 21.88 -8.60 21.15
CA PRO A 640 20.54 -9.09 21.42
C PRO A 640 19.71 -9.18 20.13
N LYS A 641 18.76 -10.10 20.10
CA LYS A 641 17.79 -10.29 19.03
C LYS A 641 16.37 -10.11 19.56
N VAL A 642 15.47 -9.68 18.68
CA VAL A 642 14.04 -9.63 18.97
C VAL A 642 13.34 -10.72 18.15
N THR A 643 12.60 -11.58 18.84
CA THR A 643 11.72 -12.60 18.26
C THR A 643 10.39 -12.55 18.98
N ALA A 644 9.28 -12.89 18.30
CA ALA A 644 7.94 -12.94 18.89
C ALA A 644 7.80 -13.89 20.11
N THR A 645 8.80 -14.76 20.35
CA THR A 645 8.82 -15.78 21.40
C THR A 645 9.77 -15.50 22.58
N ALA A 646 10.48 -14.38 22.62
CA ALA A 646 11.28 -14.02 23.79
C ALA A 646 10.35 -13.43 24.88
N SER A 647 9.91 -14.32 25.76
CA SER A 647 9.08 -14.12 26.96
C SER A 647 9.59 -13.07 27.95
#